data_AF-A0A6J3BXP4-F1
#
_entry.id   AF-A0A6J3BXP4-F1
#
_cell.length_a   1.000
_cell.length_b   1.000
_cell.length_c   1.000
_cell.angle_alpha   90.00
_cell.angle_beta   90.00
_cell.angle_gamma   90.00
#
_symmetry.space_group_name_H-M   'P 1'
#
loop_
_entity.id
_entity.type
_entity.pdbx_description
1 polymer ?
#
loop_
_entity_poly.entity_id
_entity_poly.type
_entity_poly.pdbx_seq_one_letter_code
_entity_poly.pdbx_strand_id
1 'polypeptide(L)'
;MMRILATRKREFVKLRKSVLSQQNALLEHYASLKEMEYRAGASNEESLGEVRVLSVTGWPAHDLLLLVRDDLQLPLTSDINGLFGPQIMQQLHAQLNSIPDEVLGVGAEIMARRIDLLNLLRCKLRNDRSNNLTNLEWKTKNTEFDHDTEKLHSMVAGLAENLKAKINNSLELAKIPWIDRDTMVKKIDRLQKENLILQNKIEEITKKENEECKETEVLDATLTYQTLSEELSKERAAREALKEVVSAAESMLRVARARIVTLERQLKETSAELETACRKHKDLEQLYRHRETSYDARSKKLIEVSKTGEMTIEALSRQRDALELRVKELREQAEMAERAAEIREAEQRARGDSLQAKVAEQEKNRAAAEARVVELSERVKELEEQIQSLRERSVKLVDMERRRCLEYLPSKENEPSDRETKIWKELQATRVALSRAEEELRQSRADKDTFLNSLSQIAQREGADNIQDKMATELLDREQKIIKLKQVIEEQKENEKQMEQSMTQYENQLASLRLEVKRLRNYDCYAKEIPFQELQTQLLALHIQVETLSREKTALVTAAASRALMLERHERAADLFARMVRARRDLVAALGGNSEPSSLDQFAHAEVSRSLSSVCATSADTWTALRAERARVLRLESAVLEQSLQLEREGRVRTQLEWRRAILEREMLRARHSASMEHWVMSKNPSLIQDILWNK
;
A
#
# COMPACT_ATOMS: atom_id res chain seq x y z
N MET A 1 25.45 -36.59 -66.14
CA MET A 1 24.58 -35.57 -65.51
C MET A 1 23.10 -35.96 -65.45
N MET A 2 22.43 -36.29 -66.56
CA MET A 2 20.96 -36.53 -66.58
C MET A 2 20.49 -37.66 -65.65
N ARG A 3 21.26 -38.76 -65.51
CA ARG A 3 20.93 -39.84 -64.56
C ARG A 3 21.01 -39.40 -63.09
N ILE A 4 21.97 -38.54 -62.75
CA ILE A 4 22.17 -38.00 -61.39
C ILE A 4 21.03 -37.03 -61.03
N LEU A 5 20.59 -36.23 -62.00
CA LEU A 5 19.41 -35.36 -61.82
C LEU A 5 18.13 -36.19 -61.65
N ALA A 6 17.98 -37.29 -62.40
CA ALA A 6 16.82 -38.18 -62.28
C ALA A 6 16.80 -38.96 -60.96
N THR A 7 17.95 -39.36 -60.40
CA THR A 7 18.03 -39.97 -59.06
C THR A 7 17.73 -38.95 -57.98
N ARG A 8 18.37 -37.76 -58.01
CA ARG A 8 18.09 -36.68 -57.06
C ARG A 8 16.63 -36.21 -57.10
N LYS A 9 16.00 -36.16 -58.28
CA LYS A 9 14.58 -35.84 -58.42
C LYS A 9 13.69 -36.91 -57.77
N ARG A 10 14.03 -38.20 -57.92
CA ARG A 10 13.30 -39.29 -57.24
C ARG A 10 13.48 -39.24 -55.72
N GLU A 11 14.70 -38.98 -55.25
CA GLU A 11 15.00 -38.78 -53.83
C GLU A 11 14.24 -37.58 -53.25
N PHE A 12 14.23 -36.44 -53.95
CA PHE A 12 13.46 -35.27 -53.57
C PHE A 12 11.95 -35.56 -53.47
N VAL A 13 11.38 -36.29 -54.43
CA VAL A 13 9.96 -36.68 -54.38
C VAL A 13 9.67 -37.62 -53.21
N LYS A 14 10.58 -38.55 -52.89
CA LYS A 14 10.47 -39.42 -51.71
C LYS A 14 10.53 -38.60 -50.41
N LEU A 15 11.51 -37.71 -50.27
CA LEU A 15 11.65 -36.81 -49.13
C LEU A 15 10.42 -35.92 -48.96
N ARG A 16 9.92 -35.32 -50.05
CA ARG A 16 8.70 -34.51 -50.04
C ARG A 16 7.49 -35.30 -49.56
N LYS A 17 7.32 -36.55 -50.03
CA LYS A 17 6.24 -37.41 -49.54
C LYS A 17 6.38 -37.74 -48.06
N SER A 18 7.60 -38.02 -47.59
CA SER A 18 7.90 -38.27 -46.17
C SER A 18 7.57 -37.05 -45.31
N VAL A 19 8.01 -35.86 -45.71
CA VAL A 19 7.76 -34.60 -44.99
C VAL A 19 6.26 -34.29 -44.93
N LEU A 20 5.53 -34.47 -46.04
CA LEU A 20 4.07 -34.29 -46.05
C LEU A 20 3.37 -35.29 -45.12
N SER A 21 3.82 -36.54 -45.08
CA SER A 21 3.28 -37.54 -44.16
C SER A 21 3.55 -37.18 -42.69
N GLN A 22 4.77 -36.73 -42.38
CA GLN A 22 5.14 -36.28 -41.02
C GLN A 22 4.38 -35.04 -40.61
N GLN A 23 4.19 -34.09 -41.53
CA GLN A 23 3.38 -32.89 -41.30
C GLN A 23 1.94 -33.27 -40.96
N ASN A 24 1.34 -34.20 -41.71
CA ASN A 24 -0.03 -34.66 -41.43
C ASN A 24 -0.12 -35.36 -40.07
N ALA A 25 0.82 -36.23 -39.73
CA ALA A 25 0.87 -36.89 -38.42
C ALA A 25 1.02 -35.89 -37.28
N LEU A 26 1.85 -34.84 -37.44
CA LEU A 26 1.99 -33.78 -36.45
C LEU A 26 0.69 -32.99 -36.25
N LEU A 27 -0.03 -32.70 -37.33
CA LEU A 27 -1.33 -32.03 -37.27
C LEU A 27 -2.39 -32.90 -36.58
N GLU A 28 -2.39 -34.22 -36.83
CA GLU A 28 -3.27 -35.17 -36.15
C GLU A 28 -2.97 -35.24 -34.64
N HIS A 29 -1.69 -35.37 -34.26
CA HIS A 29 -1.29 -35.39 -32.85
C HIS A 29 -1.63 -34.07 -32.14
N TYR A 30 -1.43 -32.93 -32.79
CA TYR A 30 -1.82 -31.64 -32.25
C TYR A 30 -3.35 -31.52 -32.08
N ALA A 31 -4.13 -32.03 -33.04
CA ALA A 31 -5.59 -32.09 -32.90
C ALA A 31 -6.02 -32.96 -31.71
N SER A 32 -5.41 -34.13 -31.52
CA SER A 32 -5.67 -34.99 -30.35
C SER A 32 -5.28 -34.31 -29.03
N LEU A 33 -4.16 -33.58 -28.99
CA LEU A 33 -3.74 -32.84 -27.80
C LEU A 33 -4.70 -31.68 -27.48
N LYS A 34 -5.18 -30.96 -28.49
CA LYS A 34 -6.18 -29.89 -28.34
C LYS A 34 -7.53 -30.42 -27.85
N GLU A 35 -7.93 -31.62 -28.28
CA GLU A 35 -9.12 -32.28 -27.77
C GLU A 35 -8.96 -32.70 -26.30
N MET A 36 -7.77 -33.17 -25.91
CA MET A 36 -7.45 -33.50 -24.52
C MET A 36 -7.42 -32.26 -23.62
N GLU A 37 -6.85 -31.16 -24.10
CA GLU A 37 -6.86 -29.84 -23.45
C GLU A 37 -8.29 -29.34 -23.21
N TYR A 38 -9.16 -29.45 -24.22
CA TYR A 38 -10.57 -29.10 -24.09
C TYR A 38 -11.29 -29.95 -23.03
N ARG A 39 -10.99 -31.25 -22.96
CA ARG A 39 -11.56 -32.15 -21.94
C ARG A 39 -11.00 -31.90 -20.53
N ALA A 40 -9.76 -31.43 -20.42
CA ALA A 40 -9.10 -31.15 -19.15
C ALA A 40 -9.49 -29.81 -18.52
N GLY A 41 -10.15 -28.91 -19.27
CA GLY A 41 -10.60 -27.62 -18.77
C GLY A 41 -9.46 -26.66 -18.41
N ALA A 42 -8.35 -26.72 -19.15
CA ALA A 42 -7.18 -25.86 -18.92
C ALA A 42 -7.54 -24.37 -19.10
N SER A 43 -7.00 -23.52 -18.22
CA SER A 43 -7.20 -22.07 -18.28
C SER A 43 -6.46 -21.47 -19.48
N ASN A 44 -6.87 -20.30 -19.97
CA ASN A 44 -6.29 -19.66 -21.17
C ASN A 44 -4.76 -19.43 -21.09
N GLU A 45 -4.19 -19.39 -19.88
CA GLU A 45 -2.74 -19.20 -19.67
C GLU A 45 -1.92 -20.48 -19.91
N GLU A 46 -2.54 -21.67 -19.88
CA GLU A 46 -1.91 -22.98 -20.09
C GLU A 46 -2.23 -23.58 -21.48
N SER A 47 -2.72 -22.76 -22.41
CA SER A 47 -3.20 -23.28 -23.71
C SER A 47 -2.09 -23.64 -24.70
N LEU A 48 -2.30 -24.71 -25.49
CA LEU A 48 -1.29 -25.27 -26.43
C LEU A 48 -0.95 -24.36 -27.63
N GLY A 49 -1.50 -23.15 -27.72
CA GLY A 49 -1.29 -22.20 -28.83
C GLY A 49 -1.87 -22.67 -30.16
N GLU A 50 -1.61 -21.96 -31.27
CA GLU A 50 -2.08 -22.30 -32.63
C GLU A 50 -0.94 -22.84 -33.51
N VAL A 51 -1.13 -23.99 -34.16
CA VAL A 51 -0.23 -24.48 -35.22
C VAL A 51 -0.64 -23.89 -36.57
N ARG A 52 0.30 -23.24 -37.27
CA ARG A 52 0.10 -22.69 -38.61
C ARG A 52 1.01 -23.36 -39.63
N VAL A 53 0.42 -23.83 -40.73
CA VAL A 53 1.16 -24.35 -41.88
C VAL A 53 1.40 -23.19 -42.86
N LEU A 54 2.66 -22.85 -43.08
CA LEU A 54 3.04 -21.84 -44.06
C LEU A 54 3.50 -22.51 -45.36
N SER A 55 2.97 -22.06 -46.50
CA SER A 55 3.47 -22.49 -47.80
C SER A 55 4.71 -21.68 -48.16
N VAL A 56 5.85 -22.35 -48.21
CA VAL A 56 7.13 -21.81 -48.70
C VAL A 56 7.25 -21.89 -50.23
N THR A 57 6.20 -22.34 -50.93
CA THR A 57 6.18 -22.41 -52.39
C THR A 57 6.30 -21.02 -53.00
N GLY A 58 7.38 -20.75 -53.73
CA GLY A 58 7.64 -19.46 -54.38
C GLY A 58 8.57 -18.52 -53.60
N TRP A 59 9.09 -18.96 -52.44
CA TRP A 59 10.10 -18.19 -51.72
C TRP A 59 11.45 -18.24 -52.47
N PRO A 60 12.19 -17.12 -52.52
CA PRO A 60 13.55 -17.08 -53.04
C PRO A 60 14.46 -18.10 -52.36
N ALA A 61 15.40 -18.68 -53.10
CA ALA A 61 16.33 -19.68 -52.54
C ALA A 61 17.14 -19.13 -51.35
N HIS A 62 17.46 -17.84 -51.34
CA HIS A 62 18.12 -17.17 -50.21
C HIS A 62 17.23 -17.14 -48.96
N ASP A 63 15.94 -16.82 -49.10
CA ASP A 63 15.00 -16.78 -47.98
C ASP A 63 14.71 -18.18 -47.43
N LEU A 64 14.72 -19.20 -48.30
CA LEU A 64 14.67 -20.60 -47.87
C LEU A 64 15.93 -21.02 -47.12
N LEU A 65 17.11 -20.50 -47.48
CA LEU A 65 18.36 -20.71 -46.74
C LEU A 65 18.37 -19.97 -45.40
N LEU A 66 17.71 -18.82 -45.29
CA LEU A 66 17.54 -18.10 -44.01
C LEU A 66 16.60 -18.82 -43.03
N LEU A 67 15.69 -19.68 -43.53
CA LEU A 67 14.89 -20.59 -42.69
C LEU A 67 15.71 -21.78 -42.18
N VAL A 68 16.79 -22.13 -42.87
CA VAL A 68 17.80 -23.08 -42.37
C VAL A 68 18.72 -22.31 -41.43
N ARG A 69 18.27 -22.07 -40.20
CA ARG A 69 19.14 -21.55 -39.14
C ARG A 69 20.34 -22.47 -38.95
N ASP A 70 21.54 -21.92 -38.86
CA ASP A 70 22.77 -22.65 -38.47
C ASP A 70 22.66 -23.28 -37.06
N ASP A 71 21.67 -22.85 -36.27
CA ASP A 71 21.29 -23.44 -34.98
C ASP A 71 20.64 -24.83 -35.12
N LEU A 72 20.30 -25.25 -36.34
CA LEU A 72 19.86 -26.61 -36.70
C LEU A 72 21.04 -27.46 -37.21
N GLN A 73 22.20 -27.39 -36.55
CA GLN A 73 22.96 -28.63 -36.38
C GLN A 73 22.04 -29.59 -35.62
N LEU A 74 21.21 -30.34 -36.35
CA LEU A 74 20.56 -31.51 -35.80
C LEU A 74 21.68 -32.35 -35.19
N PRO A 75 21.68 -32.59 -33.87
CA PRO A 75 22.35 -33.77 -33.38
C PRO A 75 21.71 -34.90 -34.18
N LEU A 76 22.51 -35.75 -34.84
CA LEU A 76 22.03 -36.91 -35.61
C LEU A 76 21.28 -37.95 -34.75
N THR A 77 20.87 -37.59 -33.53
CA THR A 77 20.10 -38.35 -32.57
C THR A 77 18.93 -37.48 -32.14
N SER A 78 17.81 -37.65 -32.82
CA SER A 78 16.50 -37.07 -32.47
C SER A 78 15.93 -37.76 -31.23
N ASP A 79 16.57 -37.56 -30.09
CA ASP A 79 16.01 -37.83 -28.77
C ASP A 79 15.62 -36.50 -28.14
N ILE A 80 14.35 -36.38 -27.75
CA ILE A 80 13.78 -35.24 -27.01
C ILE A 80 14.55 -34.93 -25.70
N ASN A 81 15.50 -35.79 -25.32
CA ASN A 81 16.42 -35.63 -24.20
C ASN A 81 17.36 -34.41 -24.32
N GLY A 82 17.51 -33.80 -25.50
CA GLY A 82 18.38 -32.62 -25.70
C GLY A 82 17.78 -31.27 -25.30
N LEU A 83 16.45 -31.08 -25.47
CA LEU A 83 15.79 -29.79 -25.15
C LEU A 83 15.37 -29.68 -23.68
N PHE A 84 15.12 -30.81 -23.04
CA PHE A 84 14.81 -30.94 -21.63
C PHE A 84 15.49 -32.22 -21.15
N GLY A 85 16.79 -32.13 -20.82
CA GLY A 85 17.64 -33.23 -20.35
C GLY A 85 18.20 -33.03 -18.94
N PRO A 86 18.81 -34.09 -18.33
CA PRO A 86 19.53 -34.01 -17.04
C PRO A 86 20.57 -32.89 -16.99
N GLN A 87 21.16 -32.54 -18.14
CA GLN A 87 22.11 -31.44 -18.29
C GLN A 87 21.51 -30.08 -17.90
N ILE A 88 20.24 -29.82 -18.22
CA ILE A 88 19.57 -28.55 -17.88
C ILE A 88 19.30 -28.48 -16.38
N MET A 89 18.90 -29.60 -15.76
CA MET A 89 18.75 -29.68 -14.30
C MET A 89 20.09 -29.48 -13.60
N GLN A 90 21.18 -30.03 -14.14
CA GLN A 90 22.52 -29.82 -13.61
C GLN A 90 22.98 -28.36 -13.75
N GLN A 91 22.64 -27.71 -14.87
CA GLN A 91 22.93 -26.30 -15.10
C GLN A 91 22.11 -25.37 -14.19
N LEU A 92 20.82 -25.64 -14.02
CA LEU A 92 19.95 -24.93 -13.07
C LEU A 92 20.43 -25.12 -11.63
N HIS A 93 20.84 -26.33 -11.27
CA HIS A 93 21.42 -26.62 -9.96
C HIS A 93 22.70 -25.82 -9.72
N ALA A 94 23.59 -25.74 -10.71
CA ALA A 94 24.83 -24.98 -10.62
C ALA A 94 24.58 -23.47 -10.50
N GLN A 95 23.62 -22.92 -11.26
CA GLN A 95 23.29 -21.49 -11.24
C GLN A 95 22.53 -21.07 -9.97
N LEU A 96 21.59 -21.88 -9.51
CA LEU A 96 20.78 -21.53 -8.34
C LEU A 96 21.56 -21.71 -7.04
N ASN A 97 22.42 -22.73 -6.93
CA ASN A 97 23.16 -22.97 -5.69
C ASN A 97 24.26 -21.95 -5.41
N SER A 98 24.71 -21.14 -6.39
CA SER A 98 25.67 -20.06 -6.12
C SER A 98 25.02 -18.86 -5.43
N ILE A 99 23.70 -18.67 -5.61
CA ILE A 99 22.98 -17.48 -5.13
C ILE A 99 23.06 -17.31 -3.60
N PRO A 100 22.84 -18.35 -2.75
CA PRO A 100 23.00 -18.20 -1.31
C PRO A 100 24.41 -17.78 -0.90
N ASP A 101 25.44 -18.31 -1.56
CA ASP A 101 26.84 -17.98 -1.26
C ASP A 101 27.19 -16.55 -1.70
N GLU A 102 26.66 -16.09 -2.85
CA GLU A 102 26.78 -14.70 -3.30
C GLU A 102 26.09 -13.72 -2.32
N VAL A 103 24.91 -14.07 -1.82
CA VAL A 103 24.19 -13.28 -0.81
C VAL A 103 24.99 -13.19 0.50
N LEU A 104 25.61 -14.29 0.93
CA LEU A 104 26.51 -14.28 2.09
C LEU A 104 27.76 -13.44 1.83
N GLY A 105 28.33 -13.48 0.62
CA GLY A 105 29.47 -12.66 0.21
C GLY A 105 29.16 -11.16 0.27
N VAL A 106 28.06 -10.74 -0.37
CA VAL A 106 27.58 -9.35 -0.31
C VAL A 106 27.26 -8.94 1.12
N GLY A 107 26.64 -9.85 1.89
CA GLY A 107 26.39 -9.68 3.31
C GLY A 107 27.65 -9.38 4.11
N ALA A 108 28.72 -10.17 3.91
CA ALA A 108 30.00 -9.99 4.55
C ALA A 108 30.66 -8.65 4.18
N GLU A 109 30.59 -8.24 2.91
CA GLU A 109 31.10 -6.93 2.47
C GLU A 109 30.37 -5.76 3.12
N ILE A 110 29.03 -5.83 3.22
CA ILE A 110 28.22 -4.80 3.88
C ILE A 110 28.57 -4.74 5.38
N MET A 111 28.75 -5.88 6.03
CA MET A 111 29.17 -5.96 7.44
C MET A 111 30.54 -5.33 7.66
N ALA A 112 31.52 -5.66 6.80
CA ALA A 112 32.85 -5.07 6.85
C ALA A 112 32.78 -3.53 6.73
N ARG A 113 32.05 -3.01 5.74
CA ARG A 113 31.87 -1.56 5.56
C ARG A 113 31.17 -0.90 6.75
N ARG A 114 30.18 -1.57 7.35
CA ARG A 114 29.48 -1.08 8.56
C ARG A 114 30.44 -1.00 9.75
N ILE A 115 31.25 -2.03 9.96
CA ILE A 115 32.26 -2.07 11.02
C ILE A 115 33.29 -0.95 10.81
N ASP A 116 33.74 -0.71 9.58
CA ASP A 116 34.65 0.38 9.25
C ASP A 116 34.03 1.76 9.54
N LEU A 117 32.76 1.97 9.19
CA LEU A 117 32.02 3.20 9.51
C LEU A 117 31.87 3.41 11.03
N LEU A 118 31.52 2.36 11.77
CA LEU A 118 31.43 2.42 13.23
C LEU A 118 32.79 2.73 13.86
N ASN A 119 33.87 2.13 13.36
CA ASN A 119 35.22 2.44 13.81
C ASN A 119 35.62 3.88 13.51
N LEU A 120 35.27 4.40 12.34
CA LEU A 120 35.50 5.80 11.98
C LEU A 120 34.73 6.77 12.90
N LEU A 121 33.47 6.46 13.23
CA LEU A 121 32.68 7.22 14.19
C LEU A 121 33.29 7.18 15.60
N ARG A 122 33.71 5.98 16.06
CA ARG A 122 34.39 5.79 17.35
C ARG A 122 35.67 6.61 17.43
N CYS A 123 36.44 6.72 16.35
CA CYS A 123 37.64 7.54 16.28
C CYS A 123 37.34 9.05 16.32
N LYS A 124 36.35 9.53 15.56
CA LYS A 124 36.00 10.96 15.51
C LYS A 124 35.44 11.47 16.84
N LEU A 125 34.66 10.65 17.52
CA LEU A 125 33.94 11.03 18.74
C LEU A 125 34.74 10.71 20.02
N ARG A 126 36.06 10.49 19.87
CA ARG A 126 36.96 10.18 20.99
C ARG A 126 37.12 11.38 21.93
N ASN A 127 37.09 12.60 21.39
CA ASN A 127 37.22 13.83 22.18
C ASN A 127 35.96 14.14 23.01
N ASP A 128 34.78 13.73 22.54
CA ASP A 128 33.49 13.93 23.22
C ASP A 128 33.31 13.03 24.46
N ARG A 129 34.24 12.10 24.68
CA ARG A 129 34.28 11.15 25.81
C ARG A 129 35.12 11.66 26.99
N SER A 130 35.39 12.97 27.05
CA SER A 130 36.26 13.58 28.07
C SER A 130 35.74 13.44 29.51
N ASN A 131 34.42 13.25 29.69
CA ASN A 131 33.78 13.18 31.00
C ASN A 131 33.24 11.77 31.28
N ASN A 132 33.21 11.34 32.55
CA ASN A 132 32.75 9.99 32.92
C ASN A 132 31.30 9.70 32.49
N LEU A 133 30.42 10.70 32.56
CA LEU A 133 29.01 10.56 32.17
C LEU A 133 28.89 10.30 30.66
N THR A 134 29.54 11.13 29.84
CA THR A 134 29.50 11.00 28.38
C THR A 134 30.21 9.71 27.93
N ASN A 135 31.26 9.28 28.63
CA ASN A 135 31.93 8.01 28.37
C ASN A 135 31.01 6.81 28.63
N LEU A 136 30.22 6.83 29.72
CA LEU A 136 29.26 5.77 30.03
C LEU A 136 28.15 5.69 28.98
N GLU A 137 27.57 6.83 28.58
CA GLU A 137 26.59 6.89 27.49
C GLU A 137 27.14 6.34 26.17
N TRP A 138 28.40 6.67 25.84
CA TRP A 138 29.06 6.16 24.64
C TRP A 138 29.36 4.66 24.71
N LYS A 139 29.60 4.10 25.90
CA LYS A 139 29.71 2.65 26.08
C LYS A 139 28.38 1.96 25.79
N THR A 140 27.28 2.48 26.32
CA THR A 140 25.93 1.95 26.07
C THR A 140 25.59 2.01 24.57
N LYS A 141 25.83 3.15 23.92
CA LYS A 141 25.62 3.29 22.46
C LYS A 141 26.49 2.33 21.64
N ASN A 142 27.74 2.12 22.04
CA ASN A 142 28.61 1.14 21.38
C ASN A 142 28.05 -0.28 21.48
N THR A 143 27.57 -0.69 22.67
CA THR A 143 26.96 -2.01 22.85
C THR A 143 25.68 -2.16 22.03
N GLU A 144 24.88 -1.10 21.89
CA GLU A 144 23.71 -1.08 21.00
C GLU A 144 24.12 -1.24 19.53
N PHE A 145 25.14 -0.52 19.06
CA PHE A 145 25.62 -0.65 17.68
C PHE A 145 26.20 -2.03 17.36
N ASP A 146 26.91 -2.64 18.30
CA ASP A 146 27.43 -4.00 18.16
C ASP A 146 26.29 -5.01 18.13
N HIS A 147 25.31 -4.88 19.01
CA HIS A 147 24.10 -5.71 19.02
C HIS A 147 23.30 -5.60 17.72
N ASP A 148 23.10 -4.38 17.20
CA ASP A 148 22.44 -4.17 15.91
C ASP A 148 23.20 -4.81 14.75
N THR A 149 24.53 -4.80 14.82
CA THR A 149 25.39 -5.41 13.79
C THR A 149 25.29 -6.93 13.83
N GLU A 150 25.29 -7.54 15.02
CA GLU A 150 25.05 -8.99 15.20
C GLU A 150 23.65 -9.38 14.72
N LYS A 151 22.63 -8.58 15.04
CA LYS A 151 21.25 -8.82 14.60
C LYS A 151 21.13 -8.79 13.08
N LEU A 152 21.72 -7.79 12.42
CA LEU A 152 21.76 -7.73 10.96
C LEU A 152 22.50 -8.94 10.37
N HIS A 153 23.58 -9.39 11.00
CA HIS A 153 24.34 -10.54 10.53
C HIS A 153 23.52 -11.82 10.61
N SER A 154 22.83 -12.04 11.73
CA SER A 154 21.89 -13.14 11.90
C SER A 154 20.75 -13.11 10.88
N MET A 155 20.21 -11.92 10.58
CA MET A 155 19.16 -11.76 9.56
C MET A 155 19.66 -12.14 8.15
N VAL A 156 20.86 -11.69 7.76
CA VAL A 156 21.43 -12.01 6.44
C VAL A 156 21.75 -13.50 6.32
N ALA A 157 22.32 -14.10 7.36
CA ALA A 157 22.56 -15.54 7.40
C ALA A 157 21.25 -16.35 7.29
N GLY A 158 20.22 -15.94 8.04
CA GLY A 158 18.90 -16.57 7.97
C GLY A 158 18.21 -16.42 6.60
N LEU A 159 18.41 -15.30 5.91
CA LEU A 159 17.93 -15.12 4.54
C LEU A 159 18.63 -16.06 3.56
N ALA A 160 19.96 -16.23 3.66
CA ALA A 160 20.72 -17.14 2.83
C ALA A 160 20.32 -18.61 3.05
N GLU A 161 20.12 -19.03 4.31
CA GLU A 161 19.61 -20.37 4.63
C GLU A 161 18.20 -20.60 4.08
N ASN A 162 17.31 -19.61 4.20
CA ASN A 162 15.95 -19.70 3.67
C ASN A 162 15.96 -19.79 2.13
N LEU A 163 16.80 -19.00 1.46
CA LEU A 163 16.99 -19.09 0.01
C LEU A 163 17.50 -20.47 -0.40
N LYS A 164 18.50 -21.02 0.30
CA LYS A 164 19.02 -22.37 0.06
C LYS A 164 17.94 -23.43 0.21
N ALA A 165 17.11 -23.34 1.26
CA ALA A 165 15.98 -24.25 1.47
C ALA A 165 14.93 -24.16 0.36
N LYS A 166 14.56 -22.94 -0.06
CA LYS A 166 13.60 -22.72 -1.16
C LYS A 166 14.13 -23.22 -2.50
N ILE A 167 15.40 -22.96 -2.79
CA ILE A 167 16.07 -23.43 -4.00
C ILE A 167 16.07 -24.96 -4.03
N ASN A 168 16.48 -25.61 -2.95
CA ASN A 168 16.42 -27.08 -2.84
C ASN A 168 15.00 -27.61 -3.05
N ASN A 169 13.99 -27.02 -2.40
CA ASN A 169 12.60 -27.45 -2.59
C ASN A 169 12.13 -27.27 -4.04
N SER A 170 12.45 -26.14 -4.68
CA SER A 170 12.11 -25.89 -6.08
C SER A 170 12.79 -26.88 -7.03
N LEU A 171 14.04 -27.26 -6.74
CA LEU A 171 14.78 -28.27 -7.50
C LEU A 171 14.21 -29.67 -7.31
N GLU A 172 13.80 -30.04 -6.09
CA GLU A 172 13.11 -31.32 -5.83
C GLU A 172 11.77 -31.38 -6.55
N LEU A 173 10.97 -30.31 -6.51
CA LEU A 173 9.72 -30.23 -7.28
C LEU A 173 9.98 -30.33 -8.79
N ALA A 174 11.02 -29.64 -9.29
CA ALA A 174 11.41 -29.69 -10.69
C ALA A 174 11.88 -31.08 -11.13
N LYS A 175 12.32 -31.98 -10.22
CA LYS A 175 12.69 -33.38 -10.53
C LYS A 175 11.48 -34.30 -10.73
N ILE A 176 10.31 -34.00 -10.16
CA ILE A 176 9.14 -34.89 -10.18
C ILE A 176 8.71 -35.28 -11.60
N PRO A 177 8.55 -34.34 -12.57
CA PRO A 177 8.14 -34.70 -13.93
C PRO A 177 9.13 -35.63 -14.65
N TRP A 178 10.41 -35.60 -14.27
CA TRP A 178 11.46 -36.46 -14.84
C TRP A 178 11.38 -37.87 -14.31
N ILE A 179 11.15 -38.01 -13.01
CA ILE A 179 10.91 -39.30 -12.36
C ILE A 179 9.65 -39.93 -12.97
N ASP A 180 8.58 -39.15 -13.13
CA ASP A 180 7.33 -39.63 -13.73
C ASP A 180 7.51 -40.02 -15.20
N ARG A 181 8.26 -39.23 -15.98
CA ARG A 181 8.63 -39.57 -17.37
C ARG A 181 9.41 -40.86 -17.44
N ASP A 182 10.47 -41.04 -16.66
CA ASP A 182 11.28 -42.26 -16.65
C ASP A 182 10.44 -43.49 -16.26
N THR A 183 9.50 -43.30 -15.32
CA THR A 183 8.55 -44.33 -14.92
C THR A 183 7.57 -44.67 -16.05
N MET A 184 7.10 -43.68 -16.81
CA MET A 184 6.22 -43.86 -17.96
C MET A 184 6.93 -44.52 -19.15
N VAL A 185 8.16 -44.12 -19.45
CA VAL A 185 8.99 -44.77 -20.49
C VAL A 185 9.15 -46.25 -20.18
N LYS A 186 9.51 -46.61 -18.93
CA LYS A 186 9.60 -48.01 -18.50
C LYS A 186 8.28 -48.76 -18.62
N LYS A 187 7.12 -48.10 -18.45
CA LYS A 187 5.79 -48.71 -18.67
C LYS A 187 5.51 -48.92 -20.17
N ILE A 188 5.81 -47.94 -21.01
CA ILE A 188 5.64 -48.03 -22.46
C ILE A 188 6.50 -49.16 -23.03
N ASP A 189 7.76 -49.28 -22.60
CA ASP A 189 8.66 -50.36 -23.03
C ASP A 189 8.13 -51.75 -22.65
N ARG A 190 7.45 -51.88 -21.50
CA ARG A 190 6.79 -53.13 -21.10
C ARG A 190 5.58 -53.44 -22.00
N LEU A 191 4.72 -52.45 -22.24
CA LEU A 191 3.54 -52.60 -23.10
C LEU A 191 3.92 -52.90 -24.56
N GLN A 192 4.99 -52.31 -25.07
CA GLN A 192 5.51 -52.61 -26.41
C GLN A 192 5.96 -54.07 -26.53
N LYS A 193 6.64 -54.60 -25.50
CA LYS A 193 7.02 -56.03 -25.46
C LYS A 193 5.79 -56.95 -25.43
N GLU A 194 4.76 -56.59 -24.68
CA GLU A 194 3.51 -57.36 -24.61
C GLU A 194 2.73 -57.34 -25.94
N ASN A 195 2.63 -56.18 -26.60
CA ASN A 195 1.97 -56.06 -27.91
C ASN A 195 2.66 -56.89 -28.99
N LEU A 196 3.99 -56.92 -28.99
CA LEU A 196 4.76 -57.73 -29.93
C LEU A 196 4.46 -59.23 -29.77
N ILE A 197 4.30 -59.70 -28.53
CA ILE A 197 3.92 -61.08 -28.24
C ILE A 197 2.51 -61.40 -28.75
N LEU A 198 1.56 -60.48 -28.62
CA LEU A 198 0.19 -60.67 -29.08
C LEU A 198 0.06 -60.67 -30.61
N GLN A 199 0.81 -59.80 -31.31
CA GLN A 199 0.84 -59.78 -32.77
C GLN A 199 1.32 -61.11 -33.35
N ASN A 200 2.39 -61.69 -32.78
CA ASN A 200 2.89 -63.00 -33.20
C ASN A 200 1.84 -64.12 -33.05
N LYS A 201 0.99 -64.07 -32.01
CA LYS A 201 -0.08 -65.05 -31.80
C LYS A 201 -1.22 -64.94 -32.82
N ILE A 202 -1.53 -63.74 -33.30
CA ILE A 202 -2.59 -63.51 -34.30
C ILE A 202 -2.17 -64.03 -35.68
N GLU A 203 -0.90 -63.86 -36.04
CA GLU A 203 -0.33 -64.35 -37.30
C GLU A 203 -0.28 -65.89 -37.38
N GLU A 204 -0.23 -66.58 -36.25
CA GLU A 204 -0.27 -68.05 -36.19
C GLU A 204 -1.68 -68.63 -36.43
N ILE A 205 -2.74 -67.89 -36.07
CA ILE A 205 -4.14 -68.33 -36.20
C ILE A 205 -4.61 -68.16 -37.65
N THR A 206 -4.30 -67.01 -38.26
CA THR A 206 -4.72 -66.65 -39.63
C THR A 206 -4.12 -67.55 -40.72
N LYS A 207 -2.99 -68.21 -40.47
CA LYS A 207 -2.40 -69.18 -41.41
C LYS A 207 -3.12 -70.53 -41.45
N LYS A 208 -3.90 -70.88 -40.41
CA LYS A 208 -4.58 -72.18 -40.32
C LYS A 208 -5.94 -72.22 -41.04
N GLU A 209 -6.55 -71.07 -41.33
CA GLU A 209 -7.90 -70.98 -41.89
C GLU A 209 -7.95 -71.02 -43.44
N ASN A 210 -6.82 -70.91 -44.13
CA ASN A 210 -6.77 -70.77 -45.60
C ASN A 210 -6.58 -72.08 -46.42
N GLU A 211 -6.46 -73.25 -45.78
CA GLU A 211 -6.09 -74.52 -46.45
C GLU A 211 -7.28 -75.45 -46.79
N GLU A 212 -8.53 -75.17 -46.36
CA GLU A 212 -9.61 -76.18 -46.36
C GLU A 212 -10.65 -76.14 -47.50
N CYS A 213 -10.43 -75.46 -48.64
CA CYS A 213 -11.52 -75.33 -49.64
C CYS A 213 -11.08 -75.41 -51.11
N LYS A 214 -11.20 -76.62 -51.70
CA LYS A 214 -11.47 -76.91 -53.13
C LYS A 214 -11.49 -78.42 -53.41
N GLU A 215 -12.61 -78.96 -53.92
CA GLU A 215 -12.66 -79.79 -55.15
C GLU A 215 -14.10 -80.22 -55.52
N THR A 216 -14.32 -80.45 -56.81
CA THR A 216 -15.60 -80.44 -57.56
C THR A 216 -15.79 -81.78 -58.28
N GLU A 217 -17.03 -82.32 -58.35
CA GLU A 217 -17.38 -83.54 -59.12
C GLU A 217 -18.43 -83.27 -60.22
N VAL A 218 -18.20 -83.79 -61.43
CA VAL A 218 -19.19 -84.22 -62.45
C VAL A 218 -18.45 -85.17 -63.42
N LEU A 219 -18.98 -86.15 -64.16
CA LEU A 219 -20.27 -86.43 -64.82
C LEU A 219 -20.10 -87.85 -65.44
N ASP A 220 -21.15 -88.63 -65.70
CA ASP A 220 -21.15 -89.47 -66.92
C ASP A 220 -22.54 -89.94 -67.36
N ALA A 221 -22.74 -89.98 -68.68
CA ALA A 221 -23.97 -90.35 -69.36
C ALA A 221 -23.64 -91.24 -70.56
N THR A 222 -24.43 -92.30 -70.82
CA THR A 222 -24.93 -92.70 -72.16
C THR A 222 -25.56 -94.11 -72.13
N LEU A 223 -26.84 -94.21 -72.45
CA LEU A 223 -27.44 -95.36 -73.15
C LEU A 223 -28.77 -94.87 -73.76
N THR A 224 -28.82 -94.42 -75.01
CA THR A 224 -28.80 -95.15 -76.30
C THR A 224 -30.15 -95.00 -76.99
N TYR A 225 -30.17 -94.04 -77.93
CA TYR A 225 -30.71 -94.11 -79.30
C TYR A 225 -32.18 -94.48 -79.60
N GLN A 226 -32.91 -95.12 -78.70
CA GLN A 226 -34.36 -95.30 -78.83
C GLN A 226 -35.12 -94.18 -78.10
N THR A 227 -34.55 -93.68 -76.99
CA THR A 227 -34.96 -92.42 -76.37
C THR A 227 -34.79 -91.26 -77.35
N LEU A 228 -33.75 -91.22 -78.18
CA LEU A 228 -33.48 -90.12 -79.12
C LEU A 228 -34.61 -89.81 -80.11
N SER A 229 -35.48 -90.78 -80.45
CA SER A 229 -36.58 -90.54 -81.40
C SER A 229 -37.86 -89.99 -80.72
N GLU A 230 -38.16 -90.47 -79.51
CA GLU A 230 -39.20 -89.88 -78.64
C GLU A 230 -38.73 -88.57 -78.01
N GLU A 231 -37.43 -88.46 -77.75
CA GLU A 231 -36.76 -87.23 -77.36
C GLU A 231 -36.80 -86.26 -78.52
N LEU A 232 -36.64 -86.64 -79.79
CA LEU A 232 -36.76 -85.67 -80.90
C LEU A 232 -38.18 -85.06 -81.01
N SER A 233 -39.24 -85.82 -80.70
CA SER A 233 -40.61 -85.29 -80.70
C SER A 233 -40.90 -84.47 -79.43
N LYS A 234 -40.43 -84.94 -78.26
CA LYS A 234 -40.41 -84.17 -77.02
C LYS A 234 -39.50 -82.95 -77.12
N GLU A 235 -38.45 -82.96 -77.95
CA GLU A 235 -37.47 -81.89 -78.16
C GLU A 235 -38.00 -80.85 -79.14
N ARG A 236 -38.86 -81.25 -80.08
CA ARG A 236 -39.65 -80.29 -80.88
C ARG A 236 -40.72 -79.59 -80.05
N ALA A 237 -41.47 -80.33 -79.24
CA ALA A 237 -42.44 -79.74 -78.30
C ALA A 237 -41.73 -78.90 -77.20
N ALA A 238 -40.61 -79.38 -76.69
CA ALA A 238 -39.77 -78.62 -75.76
C ALA A 238 -39.11 -77.43 -76.44
N ARG A 239 -38.78 -77.48 -77.73
CA ARG A 239 -38.29 -76.33 -78.51
C ARG A 239 -39.35 -75.25 -78.67
N GLU A 240 -40.60 -75.63 -78.91
CA GLU A 240 -41.72 -74.67 -78.96
C GLU A 240 -41.99 -74.06 -77.58
N ALA A 241 -42.01 -74.86 -76.51
CA ALA A 241 -42.08 -74.36 -75.14
C ALA A 241 -40.86 -73.50 -74.77
N LEU A 242 -39.65 -73.88 -75.19
CA LEU A 242 -38.42 -73.09 -75.03
C LEU A 242 -38.48 -71.80 -75.81
N LYS A 243 -39.15 -71.74 -76.96
CA LYS A 243 -39.32 -70.51 -77.74
C LYS A 243 -40.19 -69.51 -76.98
N GLU A 244 -41.24 -69.98 -76.32
CA GLU A 244 -42.05 -69.15 -75.41
C GLU A 244 -41.25 -68.70 -74.18
N VAL A 245 -40.51 -69.61 -73.54
CA VAL A 245 -39.62 -69.29 -72.39
C VAL A 245 -38.51 -68.31 -72.79
N VAL A 246 -37.91 -68.46 -73.97
CA VAL A 246 -36.91 -67.54 -74.51
C VAL A 246 -37.56 -66.18 -74.81
N SER A 247 -38.76 -66.15 -75.39
CA SER A 247 -39.48 -64.89 -75.60
C SER A 247 -39.82 -64.16 -74.28
N ALA A 248 -40.18 -64.92 -73.24
CA ALA A 248 -40.43 -64.40 -71.90
C ALA A 248 -39.13 -63.91 -71.24
N ALA A 249 -38.04 -64.66 -71.37
CA ALA A 249 -36.71 -64.26 -70.91
C ALA A 249 -36.22 -63.00 -71.64
N GLU A 250 -36.43 -62.89 -72.95
CA GLU A 250 -36.12 -61.69 -73.73
C GLU A 250 -36.97 -60.49 -73.32
N SER A 251 -38.25 -60.71 -72.99
CA SER A 251 -39.12 -59.67 -72.42
C SER A 251 -38.61 -59.20 -71.06
N MET A 252 -38.25 -60.12 -70.17
CA MET A 252 -37.65 -59.79 -68.88
C MET A 252 -36.29 -59.10 -69.03
N LEU A 253 -35.47 -59.50 -70.00
CA LEU A 253 -34.20 -58.85 -70.30
C LEU A 253 -34.41 -57.42 -70.86
N ARG A 254 -35.46 -57.19 -71.66
CA ARG A 254 -35.84 -55.83 -72.07
C ARG A 254 -36.25 -54.97 -70.89
N VAL A 255 -37.04 -55.51 -69.95
CA VAL A 255 -37.42 -54.80 -68.71
C VAL A 255 -36.20 -54.54 -67.83
N ALA A 256 -35.30 -55.52 -67.67
CA ALA A 256 -34.07 -55.37 -66.91
C ALA A 256 -33.14 -54.33 -67.53
N ARG A 257 -32.97 -54.33 -68.86
CA ARG A 257 -32.20 -53.30 -69.58
C ARG A 257 -32.81 -51.91 -69.41
N ALA A 258 -34.13 -51.77 -69.52
CA ALA A 258 -34.80 -50.50 -69.25
C ALA A 258 -34.59 -50.05 -67.80
N ARG A 259 -34.65 -50.99 -66.84
CA ARG A 259 -34.38 -50.71 -65.42
C ARG A 259 -32.94 -50.26 -65.18
N ILE A 260 -31.97 -50.90 -65.81
CA ILE A 260 -30.56 -50.50 -65.75
C ILE A 260 -30.40 -49.06 -66.25
N VAL A 261 -30.98 -48.71 -67.40
CA VAL A 261 -30.91 -47.34 -67.93
C VAL A 261 -31.53 -46.33 -66.94
N THR A 262 -32.64 -46.66 -66.29
CA THR A 262 -33.23 -45.77 -65.27
C THR A 262 -32.34 -45.62 -64.03
N LEU A 263 -31.69 -46.68 -63.58
CA LEU A 263 -30.77 -46.66 -62.44
C LEU A 263 -29.49 -45.90 -62.78
N GLU A 264 -28.96 -46.04 -63.99
CA GLU A 264 -27.82 -45.25 -64.48
C GLU A 264 -28.15 -43.76 -64.55
N ARG A 265 -29.37 -43.41 -64.97
CA ARG A 265 -29.85 -42.02 -64.96
C ARG A 265 -29.92 -41.47 -63.53
N GLN A 266 -30.48 -42.23 -62.59
CA GLN A 266 -30.55 -41.86 -61.17
C GLN A 266 -29.15 -41.76 -60.53
N LEU A 267 -28.22 -42.61 -60.93
CA LEU A 267 -26.84 -42.58 -60.43
C LEU A 267 -26.09 -41.35 -60.95
N LYS A 268 -26.34 -40.93 -62.20
CA LYS A 268 -25.83 -39.65 -62.72
C LYS A 268 -26.43 -38.45 -61.99
N GLU A 269 -27.73 -38.43 -61.75
CA GLU A 269 -28.40 -37.35 -61.00
C GLU A 269 -27.84 -37.25 -59.58
N THR A 270 -27.74 -38.36 -58.84
CA THR A 270 -27.17 -38.37 -57.48
C THR A 270 -25.68 -38.00 -57.46
N SER A 271 -24.90 -38.39 -58.48
CA SER A 271 -23.50 -37.95 -58.60
C SER A 271 -23.37 -36.43 -58.78
N ALA A 272 -24.26 -35.82 -59.58
CA ALA A 272 -24.28 -34.37 -59.76
C ALA A 272 -24.72 -33.65 -58.48
N GLU A 273 -25.72 -34.19 -57.77
CA GLU A 273 -26.13 -33.67 -56.46
C GLU A 273 -24.99 -33.74 -55.43
N LEU A 274 -24.26 -34.86 -55.36
CA LEU A 274 -23.09 -35.03 -54.50
C LEU A 274 -22.00 -33.99 -54.82
N GLU A 275 -21.70 -33.76 -56.11
CA GLU A 275 -20.74 -32.74 -56.50
C GLU A 275 -21.16 -31.34 -56.05
N THR A 276 -22.45 -30.99 -56.19
CA THR A 276 -22.95 -29.69 -55.73
C THR A 276 -22.88 -29.57 -54.20
N ALA A 277 -23.17 -30.64 -53.47
CA ALA A 277 -23.06 -30.67 -52.01
C ALA A 277 -21.59 -30.52 -51.56
N CYS A 278 -20.66 -31.21 -52.23
CA CYS A 278 -19.22 -31.06 -51.97
C CYS A 278 -18.71 -29.64 -52.25
N ARG A 279 -19.21 -28.96 -53.29
CA ARG A 279 -18.87 -27.55 -53.57
C ARG A 279 -19.39 -26.64 -52.45
N LYS A 280 -20.67 -26.78 -52.07
CA LYS A 280 -21.25 -26.02 -50.95
C LYS A 280 -20.52 -26.24 -49.63
N HIS A 281 -20.09 -27.48 -49.36
CA HIS A 281 -19.28 -27.79 -48.17
C HIS A 281 -17.94 -27.06 -48.18
N LYS A 282 -17.23 -27.05 -49.31
CA LYS A 282 -15.97 -26.30 -49.47
C LYS A 282 -16.16 -24.80 -49.28
N ASP A 283 -17.24 -24.23 -49.80
CA ASP A 283 -17.54 -22.80 -49.65
C ASP A 283 -17.84 -22.46 -48.17
N LEU A 284 -18.58 -23.32 -47.47
CA LEU A 284 -18.83 -23.17 -46.03
C LEU A 284 -17.52 -23.30 -45.23
N GLU A 285 -16.67 -24.28 -45.52
CA GLU A 285 -15.35 -24.39 -44.87
C GLU A 285 -14.50 -23.13 -45.06
N GLN A 286 -14.50 -22.54 -46.26
CA GLN A 286 -13.77 -21.29 -46.53
C GLN A 286 -14.33 -20.12 -45.72
N LEU A 287 -15.66 -19.99 -45.63
CA LEU A 287 -16.30 -18.97 -44.80
C LEU A 287 -15.96 -19.15 -43.31
N TYR A 288 -15.95 -20.39 -42.81
CA TYR A 288 -15.53 -20.68 -41.43
C TYR A 288 -14.08 -20.31 -41.18
N ARG A 289 -13.14 -20.69 -42.06
CA ARG A 289 -11.73 -20.29 -41.95
C ARG A 289 -11.53 -18.78 -42.02
N HIS A 290 -12.28 -18.09 -42.87
CA HIS A 290 -12.20 -16.63 -42.95
C HIS A 290 -12.76 -15.95 -41.69
N ARG A 291 -13.83 -16.51 -41.13
CA ARG A 291 -14.41 -16.04 -39.87
C ARG A 291 -13.46 -16.27 -38.68
N GLU A 292 -12.81 -17.43 -38.62
CA GLU A 292 -11.82 -17.79 -37.59
C GLU A 292 -10.61 -16.85 -37.65
N THR A 293 -9.98 -16.71 -38.82
CA THR A 293 -8.86 -15.77 -39.02
C THR A 293 -9.22 -14.32 -38.70
N SER A 294 -10.47 -13.90 -38.95
CA SER A 294 -10.99 -12.58 -38.57
C SER A 294 -11.13 -12.42 -37.05
N TYR A 295 -11.57 -13.45 -36.33
CA TYR A 295 -11.60 -13.43 -34.86
C TYR A 295 -10.19 -13.42 -34.26
N ASP A 296 -9.25 -14.20 -34.79
CA ASP A 296 -7.87 -14.21 -34.30
C ASP A 296 -7.19 -12.86 -34.50
N ALA A 297 -7.41 -12.22 -35.66
CA ALA A 297 -6.89 -10.88 -35.92
C ALA A 297 -7.49 -9.82 -34.97
N ARG A 298 -8.78 -9.94 -34.63
CA ARG A 298 -9.42 -9.07 -33.62
C ARG A 298 -8.88 -9.34 -32.22
N SER A 299 -8.69 -10.60 -31.84
CA SER A 299 -8.14 -11.01 -30.55
C SER A 299 -6.71 -10.49 -30.36
N LYS A 300 -5.85 -10.66 -31.36
CA LYS A 300 -4.47 -10.12 -31.33
C LYS A 300 -4.44 -8.60 -31.17
N LYS A 301 -5.27 -7.87 -31.92
CA LYS A 301 -5.39 -6.41 -31.76
C LYS A 301 -5.89 -6.02 -30.38
N LEU A 302 -6.82 -6.78 -29.79
CA LEU A 302 -7.32 -6.52 -28.44
C LEU A 302 -6.21 -6.69 -27.39
N ILE A 303 -5.39 -7.73 -27.52
CA ILE A 303 -4.24 -7.99 -26.64
C ILE A 303 -3.15 -6.93 -26.81
N GLU A 304 -2.88 -6.49 -28.04
CA GLU A 304 -1.93 -5.38 -28.27
C GLU A 304 -2.43 -4.09 -27.61
N VAL A 305 -3.72 -3.76 -27.78
CA VAL A 305 -4.33 -2.60 -27.13
C VAL A 305 -4.27 -2.73 -25.60
N SER A 306 -4.55 -3.91 -25.03
CA SER A 306 -4.46 -4.10 -23.57
C SER A 306 -3.03 -3.93 -23.06
N LYS A 307 -2.03 -4.50 -23.74
CA LYS A 307 -0.60 -4.31 -23.40
C LYS A 307 -0.18 -2.85 -23.46
N THR A 308 -0.61 -2.11 -24.49
CA THR A 308 -0.33 -0.67 -24.55
C THR A 308 -1.01 0.09 -23.40
N GLY A 309 -2.23 -0.32 -23.02
CA GLY A 309 -2.93 0.22 -21.86
C GLY A 309 -2.18 -0.04 -20.55
N GLU A 310 -1.71 -1.27 -20.32
CA GLU A 310 -0.91 -1.64 -19.15
C GLU A 310 0.38 -0.82 -19.05
N MET A 311 1.13 -0.67 -20.16
CA MET A 311 2.33 0.17 -20.17
C MET A 311 2.02 1.64 -19.84
N THR A 312 0.89 2.18 -20.33
CA THR A 312 0.48 3.55 -19.98
C THR A 312 0.08 3.69 -18.51
N ILE A 313 -0.60 2.68 -17.94
CA ILE A 313 -0.97 2.65 -16.53
C ILE A 313 0.27 2.56 -15.64
N GLU A 314 1.26 1.73 -16.01
CA GLU A 314 2.54 1.67 -15.31
C GLU A 314 3.30 2.99 -15.36
N ALA A 315 3.36 3.64 -16.53
CA ALA A 315 4.00 4.95 -16.67
C ALA A 315 3.33 6.01 -15.79
N LEU A 316 1.99 6.06 -15.78
CA LEU A 316 1.22 6.97 -14.92
C LEU A 316 1.40 6.63 -13.42
N SER A 317 1.51 5.35 -13.07
CA SER A 317 1.74 4.92 -11.69
C SER A 317 3.13 5.36 -11.20
N ARG A 318 4.17 5.20 -12.03
CA ARG A 318 5.52 5.72 -11.70
C ARG A 318 5.53 7.24 -11.56
N GLN A 319 4.80 7.96 -12.42
CA GLN A 319 4.66 9.42 -12.31
C GLN A 319 3.93 9.84 -11.03
N ARG A 320 2.84 9.15 -10.66
CA ARG A 320 2.15 9.36 -9.39
C ARG A 320 3.10 9.15 -8.21
N ASP A 321 3.82 8.04 -8.18
CA ASP A 321 4.73 7.71 -7.06
C ASP A 321 5.85 8.75 -6.92
N ALA A 322 6.40 9.22 -8.05
CA ALA A 322 7.39 10.31 -8.05
C ALA A 322 6.81 11.63 -7.51
N LEU A 323 5.57 11.97 -7.87
CA LEU A 323 4.90 13.17 -7.37
C LEU A 323 4.54 13.04 -5.89
N GLU A 324 4.09 11.87 -5.42
CA GLU A 324 3.82 11.62 -4.00
C GLU A 324 5.09 11.75 -3.15
N LEU A 325 6.22 11.25 -3.65
CA LEU A 325 7.52 11.39 -2.99
C LEU A 325 7.92 12.88 -2.91
N ARG A 326 7.73 13.63 -4.01
CA ARG A 326 8.00 15.07 -4.02
C ARG A 326 7.11 15.87 -3.07
N VAL A 327 5.84 15.51 -2.94
CA VAL A 327 4.92 16.14 -1.98
C VAL A 327 5.34 15.84 -0.54
N LYS A 328 5.81 14.62 -0.24
CA LYS A 328 6.36 14.28 1.08
C LYS A 328 7.60 15.12 1.41
N GLU A 329 8.56 15.21 0.49
CA GLU A 329 9.75 16.05 0.67
C GLU A 329 9.40 17.52 0.92
N LEU A 330 8.46 18.08 0.15
CA LEU A 330 8.02 19.47 0.33
C LEU A 330 7.30 19.69 1.66
N ARG A 331 6.54 18.72 2.15
CA ARG A 331 5.93 18.77 3.49
C ARG A 331 6.98 18.73 4.59
N GLU A 332 7.96 17.83 4.49
CA GLU A 332 9.06 17.76 5.45
C GLU A 332 9.87 19.06 5.46
N GLN A 333 10.13 19.66 4.28
CA GLN A 333 10.77 20.98 4.19
C GLN A 333 9.94 22.09 4.82
N ALA A 334 8.62 22.09 4.62
CA ALA A 334 7.72 23.06 5.23
C ALA A 334 7.68 22.93 6.76
N GLU A 335 7.56 21.70 7.29
CA GLU A 335 7.60 21.44 8.73
C GLU A 335 8.93 21.88 9.35
N MET A 336 10.06 21.61 8.67
CA MET A 336 11.37 22.07 9.15
C MET A 336 11.49 23.60 9.13
N ALA A 337 10.91 24.27 8.14
CA ALA A 337 10.87 25.73 8.07
C ALA A 337 9.96 26.33 9.17
N GLU A 338 8.81 25.72 9.45
CA GLU A 338 7.91 26.12 10.55
C GLU A 338 8.59 25.97 11.90
N ARG A 339 9.20 24.80 12.20
CA ARG A 339 9.97 24.60 13.44
C ARG A 339 11.10 25.62 13.59
N ALA A 340 11.80 25.96 12.51
CA ALA A 340 12.83 26.98 12.53
C ALA A 340 12.27 28.40 12.78
N ALA A 341 11.07 28.70 12.28
CA ALA A 341 10.38 29.95 12.56
C ALA A 341 9.92 30.02 14.02
N GLU A 342 9.33 28.94 14.55
CA GLU A 342 8.92 28.83 15.96
C GLU A 342 10.09 29.06 16.91
N ILE A 343 11.25 28.46 16.63
CA ILE A 343 12.48 28.69 17.42
C ILE A 343 12.90 30.16 17.38
N ARG A 344 12.91 30.78 16.20
CA ARG A 344 13.27 32.21 16.07
C ARG A 344 12.28 33.12 16.80
N GLU A 345 10.99 32.84 16.74
CA GLU A 345 9.98 33.59 17.49
C GLU A 345 10.15 33.40 19.00
N ALA A 346 10.43 32.18 19.46
CA ALA A 346 10.71 31.92 20.87
C ALA A 346 11.96 32.67 21.35
N GLU A 347 13.03 32.71 20.56
CA GLU A 347 14.23 33.50 20.85
C GLU A 347 13.94 35.01 20.88
N GLN A 348 13.13 35.51 19.94
CA GLN A 348 12.73 36.92 19.91
C GLN A 348 11.85 37.30 21.10
N ARG A 349 10.89 36.44 21.49
CA ARG A 349 10.08 36.62 22.70
C ARG A 349 10.95 36.64 23.95
N ALA A 350 11.87 35.67 24.11
CA ALA A 350 12.79 35.63 25.25
C ALA A 350 13.69 36.88 25.32
N ARG A 351 14.14 37.41 24.17
CA ARG A 351 14.86 38.69 24.11
C ARG A 351 13.97 39.87 24.52
N GLY A 352 12.72 39.89 24.06
CA GLY A 352 11.72 40.88 24.47
C GLY A 352 11.50 40.89 25.98
N ASP A 353 11.25 39.72 26.57
CA ASP A 353 11.05 39.56 28.01
C ASP A 353 12.28 40.01 28.81
N SER A 354 13.49 39.68 28.35
CA SER A 354 14.74 40.13 28.97
C SER A 354 14.90 41.65 28.91
N LEU A 355 14.58 42.29 27.77
CA LEU A 355 14.62 43.75 27.65
C LEU A 355 13.56 44.41 28.53
N GLN A 356 12.34 43.87 28.59
CA GLN A 356 11.28 44.37 29.44
C GLN A 356 11.65 44.29 30.93
N ALA A 357 12.27 43.18 31.36
CA ALA A 357 12.80 43.03 32.72
C ALA A 357 13.87 44.08 33.04
N LYS A 358 14.80 44.35 32.10
CA LYS A 358 15.83 45.40 32.27
C LYS A 358 15.23 46.80 32.34
N VAL A 359 14.21 47.10 31.54
CA VAL A 359 13.49 48.39 31.60
C VAL A 359 12.80 48.55 32.94
N ALA A 360 12.09 47.53 33.43
CA ALA A 360 11.43 47.55 34.73
C ALA A 360 12.44 47.74 35.88
N GLU A 361 13.60 47.10 35.81
CA GLU A 361 14.69 47.30 36.78
C GLU A 361 15.25 48.73 36.72
N GLN A 362 15.45 49.28 35.53
CA GLN A 362 15.90 50.66 35.34
C GLN A 362 14.87 51.67 35.87
N GLU A 363 13.57 51.46 35.64
CA GLU A 363 12.48 52.28 36.18
C GLU A 363 12.45 52.24 37.71
N LYS A 364 12.62 51.05 38.31
CA LYS A 364 12.72 50.90 39.77
C LYS A 364 13.93 51.65 40.34
N ASN A 365 15.09 51.52 39.69
CA ASN A 365 16.30 52.23 40.11
C ASN A 365 16.14 53.75 39.97
N ARG A 366 15.47 54.21 38.91
CA ARG A 366 15.16 55.62 38.70
C ARG A 366 14.22 56.15 39.78
N ALA A 367 13.14 55.44 40.09
CA ALA A 367 12.22 55.81 41.16
C ALA A 367 12.92 55.88 42.53
N ALA A 368 13.82 54.94 42.82
CA ALA A 368 14.63 54.96 44.04
C ALA A 368 15.59 56.16 44.09
N ALA A 369 16.20 56.53 42.95
CA ALA A 369 17.06 57.71 42.87
C ALA A 369 16.25 59.01 43.02
N GLU A 370 15.09 59.11 42.39
CA GLU A 370 14.17 60.25 42.51
C GLU A 370 13.70 60.42 43.97
N ALA A 371 13.36 59.33 44.66
CA ALA A 371 13.02 59.38 46.09
C ALA A 371 14.18 59.91 46.95
N ARG A 372 15.42 59.45 46.71
CA ARG A 372 16.61 59.97 47.42
C ARG A 372 16.85 61.45 47.16
N VAL A 373 16.59 61.92 45.94
CA VAL A 373 16.70 63.36 45.61
C VAL A 373 15.66 64.17 46.40
N VAL A 374 14.43 63.67 46.51
CA VAL A 374 13.39 64.31 47.34
C VAL A 374 13.83 64.38 48.80
N GLU A 375 14.26 63.27 49.41
CA GLU A 375 14.74 63.23 50.79
C GLU A 375 15.91 64.20 51.03
N LEU A 376 16.89 64.24 50.12
CA LEU A 376 18.01 65.17 50.22
C LEU A 376 17.55 66.62 50.07
N SER A 377 16.59 66.91 49.19
CA SER A 377 16.06 68.26 49.01
C SER A 377 15.30 68.75 50.23
N GLU A 378 14.54 67.88 50.91
CA GLU A 378 13.88 68.19 52.18
C GLU A 378 14.91 68.45 53.27
N ARG A 379 15.95 67.61 53.36
CA ARG A 379 17.03 67.81 54.32
C ARG A 379 17.77 69.13 54.10
N VAL A 380 18.00 69.52 52.85
CA VAL A 380 18.62 70.81 52.52
C VAL A 380 17.73 71.96 52.98
N LYS A 381 16.42 71.91 52.73
CA LYS A 381 15.47 72.93 53.20
C LYS A 381 15.48 73.06 54.72
N GLU A 382 15.47 71.95 55.46
CA GLU A 382 15.59 71.97 56.93
C GLU A 382 16.88 72.66 57.40
N LEU A 383 18.01 72.37 56.74
CA LEU A 383 19.29 73.00 57.06
C LEU A 383 19.29 74.50 56.72
N GLU A 384 18.67 74.89 55.60
CA GLU A 384 18.49 76.30 55.24
C GLU A 384 17.63 77.04 56.27
N GLU A 385 16.53 76.45 56.73
CA GLU A 385 15.68 76.99 57.80
C GLU A 385 16.44 77.11 59.13
N GLN A 386 17.24 76.10 59.49
CA GLN A 386 18.11 76.15 60.67
C GLN A 386 19.12 77.31 60.57
N ILE A 387 19.79 77.45 59.43
CA ILE A 387 20.73 78.57 59.19
C ILE A 387 20.00 79.91 59.27
N GLN A 388 18.80 80.03 58.70
CA GLN A 388 18.02 81.26 58.76
C GLN A 388 17.63 81.60 60.21
N SER A 389 17.21 80.60 61.00
CA SER A 389 16.90 80.79 62.42
C SER A 389 18.13 81.25 63.22
N LEU A 390 19.32 80.74 62.90
CA LEU A 390 20.58 81.15 63.52
C LEU A 390 20.95 82.59 63.13
N ARG A 391 20.76 82.96 61.85
CA ARG A 391 20.96 84.33 61.37
C ARG A 391 20.03 85.31 62.08
N GLU A 392 18.75 84.99 62.23
CA GLU A 392 17.79 85.82 62.96
C GLU A 392 18.15 85.97 64.44
N ARG A 393 18.60 84.89 65.10
CA ARG A 393 19.10 84.95 66.49
C ARG A 393 20.33 85.81 66.61
N SER A 394 21.28 85.70 65.67
CA SER A 394 22.49 86.53 65.62
C SER A 394 22.16 88.01 65.44
N VAL A 395 21.23 88.36 64.54
CA VAL A 395 20.76 89.75 64.37
C VAL A 395 20.11 90.27 65.65
N LYS A 396 19.24 89.48 66.30
CA LYS A 396 18.63 89.87 67.58
C LYS A 396 19.68 90.10 68.67
N LEU A 397 20.72 89.26 68.73
CA LEU A 397 21.85 89.44 69.65
C LEU A 397 22.60 90.73 69.39
N VAL A 398 22.94 91.02 68.12
CA VAL A 398 23.60 92.27 67.72
C VAL A 398 22.73 93.49 68.02
N ASP A 399 21.41 93.41 67.80
CA ASP A 399 20.48 94.48 68.15
C ASP A 399 20.38 94.69 69.66
N MET A 400 20.36 93.61 70.45
CA MET A 400 20.41 93.70 71.91
C MET A 400 21.73 94.29 72.39
N GLU A 401 22.86 93.89 71.81
CA GLU A 401 24.17 94.48 72.09
C GLU A 401 24.24 95.95 71.69
N ARG A 402 23.70 96.35 70.52
CA ARG A 402 23.59 97.77 70.14
C ARG A 402 22.74 98.57 71.11
N ARG A 403 21.58 98.05 71.55
CA ARG A 403 20.73 98.70 72.55
C ARG A 403 21.42 98.80 73.91
N ARG A 404 22.15 97.75 74.32
CA ARG A 404 22.97 97.74 75.53
C ARG A 404 24.12 98.75 75.40
N CYS A 405 24.80 98.81 74.27
CA CYS A 405 25.84 99.82 74.02
C CYS A 405 25.26 101.25 74.02
N LEU A 406 24.01 101.47 73.61
CA LEU A 406 23.32 102.76 73.73
C LEU A 406 22.92 103.11 75.17
N GLU A 407 22.67 102.12 76.04
CA GLU A 407 22.44 102.32 77.48
C GLU A 407 23.73 102.45 78.31
N TYR A 408 24.86 101.93 77.79
CA TYR A 408 26.16 101.85 78.50
C TYR A 408 27.32 102.59 77.80
N LEU A 409 27.03 103.49 76.85
CA LEU A 409 27.97 104.52 76.40
C LEU A 409 27.67 105.82 77.17
N PRO A 410 28.42 106.13 78.24
CA PRO A 410 28.42 107.47 78.82
C PRO A 410 28.83 108.48 77.74
N SER A 411 27.97 109.46 77.53
CA SER A 411 28.42 110.72 76.95
C SER A 411 29.31 111.41 78.01
N LYS A 412 30.63 111.31 77.80
CA LYS A 412 31.78 111.94 78.49
C LYS A 412 32.66 110.97 79.28
N GLU A 413 33.86 110.73 78.75
CA GLU A 413 35.01 110.20 79.48
C GLU A 413 35.53 111.25 80.50
N ASN A 414 36.00 110.74 81.65
CA ASN A 414 36.76 111.41 82.73
C ASN A 414 35.99 111.99 83.92
N GLU A 415 35.39 111.14 84.77
CA GLU A 415 35.41 111.28 86.25
C GLU A 415 34.91 109.99 86.96
N PRO A 416 35.57 109.47 88.02
CA PRO A 416 35.12 108.28 88.76
C PRO A 416 33.86 108.53 89.61
N SER A 417 32.93 107.57 89.60
CA SER A 417 31.63 107.68 90.28
C SER A 417 31.62 107.07 91.68
N ASP A 418 30.86 107.66 92.61
CA ASP A 418 30.65 107.22 94.01
C ASP A 418 30.21 105.76 94.21
N ARG A 419 29.87 105.06 93.14
CA ARG A 419 29.53 103.63 93.16
C ARG A 419 30.76 102.73 93.20
N GLU A 420 31.85 103.13 92.55
CA GLU A 420 33.11 102.38 92.51
C GLU A 420 33.81 102.38 93.88
N THR A 421 33.67 103.45 94.65
CA THR A 421 34.19 103.56 96.03
C THR A 421 33.40 102.72 97.05
N LYS A 422 32.13 102.38 96.77
CA LYS A 422 31.32 101.46 97.60
C LYS A 422 31.65 99.99 97.35
N ILE A 423 31.83 99.60 96.09
CA ILE A 423 32.18 98.23 95.70
C ILE A 423 33.52 97.82 96.33
N TRP A 424 34.47 98.75 96.43
CA TRP A 424 35.76 98.50 97.08
C TRP A 424 35.65 98.20 98.59
N LYS A 425 34.66 98.80 99.28
CA LYS A 425 34.41 98.54 100.71
C LYS A 425 33.70 97.19 100.94
N GLU A 426 32.79 96.80 100.06
CA GLU A 426 32.09 95.51 100.11
C GLU A 426 33.02 94.31 99.82
N LEU A 427 33.99 94.50 98.92
CA LEU A 427 35.01 93.49 98.61
C LEU A 427 35.94 93.19 99.80
N GLN A 428 36.18 94.18 100.68
CA GLN A 428 36.98 93.97 101.88
C GLN A 428 36.20 93.25 102.99
N ALA A 429 34.87 93.42 103.05
CA ALA A 429 34.01 92.73 104.00
C ALA A 429 33.81 91.25 103.64
N THR A 430 33.72 90.92 102.35
CA THR A 430 33.56 89.53 101.86
C THR A 430 34.83 88.69 102.06
N ARG A 431 36.01 89.32 102.04
CA ARG A 431 37.29 88.66 102.35
C ARG A 431 37.37 88.13 103.79
N VAL A 432 36.74 88.82 104.75
CA VAL A 432 36.69 88.40 106.17
C VAL A 432 35.63 87.32 106.42
N ALA A 433 34.58 87.25 105.60
CA ALA A 433 33.58 86.19 105.67
C ALA A 433 34.12 84.85 105.14
N LEU A 434 34.94 84.87 104.09
CA LEU A 434 35.53 83.69 103.49
C LEU A 434 36.47 82.92 104.45
N SER A 435 37.25 83.63 105.26
CA SER A 435 38.13 83.01 106.27
C SER A 435 37.37 82.28 107.39
N ARG A 436 36.08 82.57 107.62
CA ARG A 436 35.27 81.86 108.62
C ARG A 436 34.68 80.55 108.08
N ALA A 437 34.35 80.51 106.79
CA ALA A 437 33.83 79.31 106.13
C ALA A 437 34.89 78.19 105.98
N GLU A 438 36.17 78.55 105.88
CA GLU A 438 37.28 77.60 105.81
C GLU A 438 37.52 76.86 107.14
N GLU A 439 37.13 77.44 108.28
CA GLU A 439 37.23 76.85 109.62
C GLU A 439 36.15 75.76 109.85
N GLU A 440 34.94 75.99 109.33
CA GLU A 440 33.80 75.04 109.43
C GLU A 440 34.01 73.77 108.57
N LEU A 441 34.72 73.90 107.45
CA LEU A 441 34.99 72.78 106.53
C LEU A 441 36.01 71.78 107.10
N ARG A 442 36.81 72.19 108.08
CA ARG A 442 37.77 71.32 108.79
C ARG A 442 37.08 70.44 109.82
N GLN A 443 36.03 70.95 110.47
CA GLN A 443 35.23 70.21 111.45
C GLN A 443 34.47 69.04 110.80
N SER A 444 33.90 69.26 109.60
CA SER A 444 33.14 68.23 108.86
C SER A 444 33.99 67.03 108.39
N ARG A 445 35.31 67.16 108.26
CA ARG A 445 36.20 66.04 107.88
C ARG A 445 36.45 65.07 109.04
N ALA A 446 36.39 65.53 110.29
CA ALA A 446 36.61 64.69 111.46
C ALA A 446 35.43 63.71 111.73
N ASP A 447 34.21 64.09 111.36
CA ASP A 447 33.00 63.26 111.55
C ASP A 447 32.86 62.12 110.52
N LYS A 448 33.62 62.16 109.41
CA LYS A 448 33.58 61.12 108.37
C LYS A 448 34.43 59.89 108.73
N ASP A 449 35.52 60.08 109.45
CA ASP A 449 36.45 59.00 109.82
C ASP A 449 35.91 58.13 110.97
N THR A 450 35.03 58.68 111.83
CA THR A 450 34.29 57.94 112.86
C THR A 450 33.21 57.02 112.28
N PHE A 451 32.66 57.33 111.10
CA PHE A 451 31.64 56.51 110.43
C PHE A 451 32.24 55.28 109.71
N LEU A 452 33.47 55.37 109.20
CA LEU A 452 34.13 54.25 108.53
C LEU A 452 34.60 53.15 109.51
N ASN A 453 34.91 53.51 110.75
CA ASN A 453 35.32 52.55 111.79
C ASN A 453 34.14 51.72 112.36
N SER A 454 32.89 52.16 112.23
CA SER A 454 31.72 51.36 112.63
C SER A 454 31.34 50.30 111.57
N LEU A 455 31.64 50.58 110.29
CA LEU A 455 31.40 49.68 109.16
C LEU A 455 32.36 48.48 109.13
N SER A 456 33.62 48.64 109.58
CA SER A 456 34.58 47.53 109.63
C SER A 456 34.30 46.54 110.77
N GLN A 457 33.51 46.93 111.77
CA GLN A 457 33.14 46.09 112.92
C GLN A 457 31.97 45.13 112.64
N ILE A 458 31.20 45.38 111.57
CA ILE A 458 30.06 44.57 111.14
C ILE A 458 30.50 43.44 110.18
N ALA A 459 31.58 43.63 109.42
CA ALA A 459 32.06 42.66 108.43
C ALA A 459 32.82 41.45 109.00
N GLN A 460 33.06 41.37 110.32
CA GLN A 460 33.87 40.30 110.94
C GLN A 460 33.08 39.31 111.81
N ARG A 461 31.74 39.29 111.75
CA ARG A 461 30.92 38.28 112.43
C ARG A 461 29.84 37.72 111.51
N GLU A 462 30.19 36.69 110.73
CA GLU A 462 29.40 35.46 110.54
C GLU A 462 30.15 34.52 109.60
N GLY A 463 30.82 33.52 110.21
CA GLY A 463 31.37 32.38 109.49
C GLY A 463 30.28 31.31 109.29
N ALA A 464 30.12 30.85 108.07
CA ALA A 464 29.24 29.73 107.70
C ALA A 464 29.89 28.86 106.61
N ASP A 465 31.21 28.60 106.73
CA ASP A 465 32.03 27.93 105.72
C ASP A 465 31.73 26.42 105.53
N ASN A 466 30.66 25.87 106.13
CA ASN A 466 30.30 24.45 105.98
C ASN A 466 28.89 24.18 105.42
N ILE A 467 28.04 25.20 105.27
CA ILE A 467 26.69 25.06 104.69
C ILE A 467 26.69 25.53 103.22
N GLN A 468 27.51 26.53 102.88
CA GLN A 468 27.63 27.03 101.52
C GLN A 468 28.21 25.99 100.55
N ASP A 469 29.21 25.21 100.94
CA ASP A 469 29.82 24.23 100.04
C ASP A 469 28.90 23.05 99.69
N LYS A 470 28.10 22.53 100.64
CA LYS A 470 27.11 21.48 100.34
C LYS A 470 25.98 22.00 99.46
N MET A 471 25.50 23.22 99.73
CA MET A 471 24.48 23.88 98.92
C MET A 471 25.00 24.17 97.50
N ALA A 472 26.26 24.57 97.36
CA ALA A 472 26.90 24.76 96.06
C ALA A 472 26.99 23.45 95.26
N THR A 473 27.35 22.34 95.89
CA THR A 473 27.37 21.03 95.22
C THR A 473 25.99 20.54 94.79
N GLU A 474 24.95 20.66 95.63
CA GLU A 474 23.58 20.30 95.26
C GLU A 474 22.99 21.24 94.18
N LEU A 475 23.34 22.52 94.20
CA LEU A 475 22.96 23.47 93.16
C LEU A 475 23.62 23.12 91.82
N LEU A 476 24.91 22.76 91.82
CA LEU A 476 25.61 22.30 90.61
C LEU A 476 25.01 21.00 90.05
N ASP A 477 24.65 20.03 90.90
CA ASP A 477 23.99 18.79 90.46
C ASP A 477 22.59 19.07 89.88
N ARG A 478 21.82 19.96 90.50
CA ARG A 478 20.52 20.41 89.96
C ARG A 478 20.69 21.18 88.67
N GLU A 479 21.71 22.02 88.56
CA GLU A 479 22.02 22.79 87.35
C GLU A 479 22.43 21.86 86.19
N GLN A 480 23.27 20.85 86.45
CA GLN A 480 23.59 19.80 85.47
C GLN A 480 22.35 19.01 85.05
N LYS A 481 21.45 18.69 85.99
CA LYS A 481 20.18 18.00 85.68
C LYS A 481 19.25 18.89 84.84
N ILE A 482 19.20 20.19 85.11
CA ILE A 482 18.44 21.16 84.31
C ILE A 482 19.04 21.26 82.89
N ILE A 483 20.36 21.29 82.75
CA ILE A 483 21.03 21.33 81.44
C ILE A 483 20.71 20.06 80.63
N LYS A 484 20.77 18.87 81.25
CA LYS A 484 20.38 17.60 80.60
C LYS A 484 18.92 17.59 80.18
N LEU A 485 18.01 18.07 81.04
CA LEU A 485 16.60 18.17 80.69
C LEU A 485 16.35 19.18 79.55
N LYS A 486 17.08 20.29 79.51
CA LYS A 486 17.03 21.24 78.39
C LYS A 486 17.50 20.60 77.08
N GLN A 487 18.57 19.81 77.12
CA GLN A 487 19.04 19.07 75.94
C GLN A 487 17.97 18.09 75.44
N VAL A 488 17.36 17.30 76.33
CA VAL A 488 16.27 16.38 75.97
C VAL A 488 15.06 17.12 75.40
N ILE A 489 14.71 18.29 75.95
CA ILE A 489 13.62 19.13 75.42
C ILE A 489 13.94 19.62 74.01
N GLU A 490 15.16 20.09 73.76
CA GLU A 490 15.55 20.54 72.41
C GLU A 490 15.62 19.38 71.40
N GLU A 491 16.10 18.20 71.81
CA GLU A 491 16.02 16.98 70.99
C GLU A 491 14.58 16.58 70.68
N GLN A 492 13.68 16.65 71.66
CA GLN A 492 12.25 16.37 71.46
C GLN A 492 11.59 17.38 70.51
N LYS A 493 11.92 18.67 70.62
CA LYS A 493 11.44 19.70 69.68
C LYS A 493 11.92 19.47 68.26
N GLU A 494 13.19 19.10 68.08
CA GLU A 494 13.71 18.80 66.75
C GLU A 494 13.06 17.55 66.15
N ASN A 495 12.82 16.52 66.97
CA ASN A 495 12.06 15.33 66.56
C ASN A 495 10.60 15.66 66.20
N GLU A 496 9.94 16.53 66.97
CA GLU A 496 8.59 17.01 66.67
C GLU A 496 8.54 17.75 65.33
N LYS A 497 9.51 18.64 65.08
CA LYS A 497 9.66 19.35 63.81
C LYS A 497 9.90 18.40 62.63
N GLN A 498 10.73 17.38 62.80
CA GLN A 498 10.93 16.33 61.79
C GLN A 498 9.63 15.54 61.53
N MET A 499 8.88 15.23 62.59
CA MET A 499 7.59 14.56 62.48
C MET A 499 6.56 15.42 61.75
N GLU A 500 6.46 16.71 62.04
CA GLU A 500 5.59 17.67 61.33
C GLU A 500 5.96 17.76 59.84
N GLN A 501 7.25 17.81 59.52
CA GLN A 501 7.72 17.77 58.13
C GLN A 501 7.35 16.46 57.42
N SER A 502 7.47 15.32 58.11
CA SER A 502 7.05 14.03 57.54
C SER A 502 5.53 13.95 57.35
N MET A 503 4.75 14.49 58.28
CA MET A 503 3.29 14.53 58.22
C MET A 503 2.80 15.37 57.05
N THR A 504 3.37 16.57 56.86
CA THR A 504 3.06 17.43 55.71
C THR A 504 3.45 16.79 54.38
N GLN A 505 4.55 16.04 54.31
CA GLN A 505 4.90 15.26 53.12
C GLN A 505 3.86 14.16 52.82
N TYR A 506 3.41 13.41 53.83
CA TYR A 506 2.37 12.40 53.65
C TYR A 506 1.02 13.00 53.26
N GLU A 507 0.64 14.15 53.81
CA GLU A 507 -0.57 14.87 53.41
C GLU A 507 -0.51 15.33 51.96
N ASN A 508 0.64 15.84 51.51
CA ASN A 508 0.87 16.23 50.12
C ASN A 508 0.81 15.02 49.16
N GLN A 509 1.39 13.88 49.56
CA GLN A 509 1.28 12.62 48.81
C GLN A 509 -0.18 12.12 48.75
N LEU A 510 -0.93 12.24 49.84
CA LEU A 510 -2.34 11.86 49.87
C LEU A 510 -3.19 12.78 48.99
N ALA A 511 -2.89 14.09 48.97
CA ALA A 511 -3.54 15.05 48.10
C ALA A 511 -3.25 14.77 46.61
N SER A 512 -2.00 14.46 46.25
CA SER A 512 -1.64 14.10 44.88
C SER A 512 -2.30 12.78 44.43
N LEU A 513 -2.33 11.76 45.29
CA LEU A 513 -3.03 10.51 45.03
C LEU A 513 -4.55 10.73 44.86
N ARG A 514 -5.17 11.59 45.68
CA ARG A 514 -6.59 11.94 45.52
C ARG A 514 -6.87 12.66 44.20
N LEU A 515 -5.97 13.54 43.77
CA LEU A 515 -6.07 14.19 42.46
C LEU A 515 -5.90 13.19 41.32
N GLU A 516 -4.97 12.24 41.44
CA GLU A 516 -4.76 11.21 40.44
C GLU A 516 -5.96 10.25 40.35
N VAL A 517 -6.54 9.83 41.48
CA VAL A 517 -7.78 9.05 41.51
C VAL A 517 -8.94 9.82 40.88
N LYS A 518 -9.05 11.13 41.11
CA LYS A 518 -10.04 11.98 40.42
C LYS A 518 -9.76 12.05 38.91
N ARG A 519 -8.49 12.15 38.50
CA ARG A 519 -8.07 12.15 37.09
C ARG A 519 -8.41 10.84 36.40
N LEU A 520 -8.15 9.71 37.05
CA LEU A 520 -8.47 8.36 36.56
C LEU A 520 -9.99 8.14 36.49
N ARG A 521 -10.76 8.56 37.51
CA ARG A 521 -12.23 8.54 37.43
C ARG A 521 -12.76 9.43 36.31
N ASN A 522 -12.15 10.58 36.07
CA ASN A 522 -12.52 11.45 34.95
C ASN A 522 -12.09 10.84 33.60
N TYR A 523 -11.06 10.00 33.57
CA TYR A 523 -10.65 9.25 32.38
C TYR A 523 -11.73 8.24 31.96
N ASP A 524 -12.38 7.58 32.92
CA ASP A 524 -13.55 6.72 32.67
C ASP A 524 -14.78 7.51 32.15
N CYS A 525 -14.85 8.83 32.41
CA CYS A 525 -15.92 9.70 31.91
C CYS A 525 -15.74 10.07 30.42
N TYR A 526 -14.52 9.97 29.89
CA TYR A 526 -14.22 10.10 28.46
C TYR A 526 -14.28 8.76 27.72
N ALA A 527 -14.27 7.64 28.44
CA ALA A 527 -14.69 6.34 27.96
C ALA A 527 -16.23 6.17 28.03
N LYS A 528 -16.99 7.24 27.74
CA LYS A 528 -18.36 7.05 27.26
C LYS A 528 -18.23 6.36 25.91
N GLU A 529 -18.41 5.04 25.94
CA GLU A 529 -18.78 4.26 24.77
C GLU A 529 -19.79 5.10 23.97
N ILE A 530 -19.39 5.56 22.79
CA ILE A 530 -20.36 6.00 21.79
C ILE A 530 -21.33 4.82 21.71
N PRO A 531 -22.62 5.00 22.03
CA PRO A 531 -23.57 3.89 22.01
C PRO A 531 -23.40 3.16 20.69
N PHE A 532 -23.23 1.83 20.71
CA PHE A 532 -22.98 1.04 19.50
C PHE A 532 -23.95 1.41 18.35
N GLN A 533 -25.16 1.84 18.69
CA GLN A 533 -26.17 2.34 17.77
C GLN A 533 -25.81 3.67 17.07
N GLU A 534 -25.18 4.62 17.75
CA GLU A 534 -24.64 5.85 17.15
C GLU A 534 -23.45 5.55 16.22
N LEU A 535 -22.58 4.61 16.60
CA LEU A 535 -21.50 4.15 15.74
C LEU A 535 -22.03 3.42 14.49
N GLN A 536 -23.06 2.58 14.67
CA GLN A 536 -23.69 1.83 13.59
C GLN A 536 -24.43 2.75 12.61
N THR A 537 -25.07 3.81 13.11
CA THR A 537 -25.72 4.82 12.26
C THR A 537 -24.72 5.70 11.52
N GLN A 538 -23.59 6.07 12.15
CA GLN A 538 -22.50 6.76 11.47
C GLN A 538 -21.84 5.88 10.39
N LEU A 539 -21.62 4.59 10.67
CA LEU A 539 -21.12 3.64 9.68
C LEU A 539 -22.08 3.48 8.49
N LEU A 540 -23.39 3.40 8.75
CA LEU A 540 -24.40 3.32 7.68
C LEU A 540 -24.42 4.60 6.84
N ALA A 541 -24.35 5.78 7.47
CA ALA A 541 -24.30 7.05 6.78
C ALA A 541 -23.05 7.18 5.90
N LEU A 542 -21.88 6.78 6.42
CA LEU A 542 -20.63 6.73 5.66
C LEU A 542 -20.72 5.72 4.50
N HIS A 543 -21.34 4.56 4.72
CA HIS A 543 -21.53 3.56 3.68
C HIS A 543 -22.40 4.10 2.52
N ILE A 544 -23.51 4.76 2.85
CA ILE A 544 -24.37 5.41 1.85
C ILE A 544 -23.61 6.50 1.10
N GLN A 545 -22.81 7.33 1.80
CA GLN A 545 -21.98 8.36 1.17
C GLN A 545 -20.92 7.76 0.21
N VAL A 546 -20.28 6.66 0.60
CA VAL A 546 -19.31 5.97 -0.25
C VAL A 546 -19.99 5.41 -1.50
N GLU A 547 -21.19 4.83 -1.36
CA GLU A 547 -21.96 4.38 -2.52
C GLU A 547 -22.36 5.52 -3.45
N THR A 548 -22.82 6.65 -2.92
CA THR A 548 -23.18 7.82 -3.75
C THR A 548 -21.96 8.37 -4.48
N LEU A 549 -20.83 8.54 -3.78
CA LEU A 549 -19.58 9.01 -4.37
C LEU A 549 -19.04 8.02 -5.42
N SER A 550 -19.23 6.72 -5.22
CA SER A 550 -18.87 5.69 -6.20
C SER A 550 -19.71 5.80 -7.48
N ARG A 551 -21.03 6.00 -7.36
CA ARG A 551 -21.93 6.24 -8.52
C ARG A 551 -21.61 7.56 -9.23
N GLU A 552 -21.29 8.62 -8.49
CA GLU A 552 -20.87 9.89 -9.07
C GLU A 552 -19.53 9.76 -9.80
N LYS A 553 -18.57 9.03 -9.23
CA LYS A 553 -17.28 8.75 -9.88
C LYS A 553 -17.48 8.03 -11.21
N THR A 554 -18.33 7.00 -11.28
CA THR A 554 -18.59 6.28 -12.55
C THR A 554 -19.30 7.16 -13.57
N ALA A 555 -20.24 8.01 -13.13
CA ALA A 555 -20.87 9.02 -13.99
C ALA A 555 -19.87 10.07 -14.51
N LEU A 556 -18.92 10.52 -13.68
CA LEU A 556 -17.88 11.46 -14.08
C LEU A 556 -16.86 10.82 -15.04
N VAL A 557 -16.47 9.57 -14.81
CA VAL A 557 -15.57 8.82 -15.70
C VAL A 557 -16.21 8.63 -17.08
N THR A 558 -17.50 8.26 -17.14
CA THR A 558 -18.21 8.13 -18.42
C THR A 558 -18.39 9.47 -19.13
N ALA A 559 -18.67 10.55 -18.39
CA ALA A 559 -18.75 11.91 -18.93
C ALA A 559 -17.39 12.46 -19.39
N ALA A 560 -16.29 12.05 -18.77
CA ALA A 560 -14.93 12.40 -19.19
C ALA A 560 -14.54 11.65 -20.46
N ALA A 561 -14.84 10.35 -20.54
CA ALA A 561 -14.61 9.55 -21.74
C ALA A 561 -15.41 10.08 -22.96
N SER A 562 -16.67 10.47 -22.76
CA SER A 562 -17.48 11.06 -23.83
C SER A 562 -16.94 12.43 -24.30
N ARG A 563 -16.45 13.26 -23.37
CA ARG A 563 -15.79 14.53 -23.69
C ARG A 563 -14.47 14.34 -24.43
N ALA A 564 -13.64 13.38 -24.03
CA ALA A 564 -12.39 13.06 -24.73
C ALA A 564 -12.65 12.65 -26.19
N LEU A 565 -13.63 11.77 -26.42
CA LEU A 565 -14.07 11.38 -27.77
C LEU A 565 -14.59 12.57 -28.58
N MET A 566 -15.28 13.51 -27.95
CA MET A 566 -15.77 14.71 -28.62
C MET A 566 -14.62 15.64 -29.03
N LEU A 567 -13.64 15.85 -28.16
CA LEU A 567 -12.44 16.63 -28.47
C LEU A 567 -11.63 16.01 -29.61
N GLU A 568 -11.41 14.70 -29.59
CA GLU A 568 -10.71 13.99 -30.67
C GLU A 568 -11.43 14.16 -32.02
N ARG A 569 -12.77 14.16 -32.02
CA ARG A 569 -13.56 14.45 -33.24
C ARG A 569 -13.37 15.89 -33.72
N HIS A 570 -13.29 16.86 -32.81
CA HIS A 570 -13.04 18.25 -33.15
C HIS A 570 -11.63 18.47 -33.69
N GLU A 571 -10.61 17.84 -33.11
CA GLU A 571 -9.23 17.89 -33.63
C GLU A 571 -9.15 17.33 -35.05
N ARG A 572 -9.73 16.15 -35.29
CA ARG A 572 -9.80 15.56 -36.64
C ARG A 572 -10.53 16.49 -37.63
N ALA A 573 -11.63 17.13 -37.21
CA ALA A 573 -12.34 18.08 -38.05
C ALA A 573 -11.49 19.33 -38.35
N ALA A 574 -10.80 19.87 -37.34
CA ALA A 574 -9.91 21.02 -37.49
C ALA A 574 -8.74 20.70 -38.44
N ASP A 575 -8.16 19.51 -38.36
CA ASP A 575 -7.13 19.05 -39.29
C ASP A 575 -7.63 18.98 -40.74
N LEU A 576 -8.85 18.47 -40.95
CA LEU A 576 -9.48 18.44 -42.28
C LEU A 576 -9.73 19.87 -42.80
N PHE A 577 -10.21 20.78 -41.95
CA PHE A 577 -10.36 22.18 -42.32
C PHE A 577 -9.01 22.83 -42.67
N ALA A 578 -7.96 22.58 -41.89
CA ALA A 578 -6.62 23.09 -42.17
C ALA A 578 -6.04 22.55 -43.48
N ARG A 579 -6.27 21.27 -43.80
CA ARG A 579 -5.92 20.67 -45.10
C ARG A 579 -6.70 21.30 -46.24
N MET A 580 -8.00 21.49 -46.08
CA MET A 580 -8.86 22.13 -47.08
C MET A 580 -8.44 23.59 -47.33
N VAL A 581 -8.12 24.34 -46.27
CA VAL A 581 -7.64 25.72 -46.39
C VAL A 581 -6.29 25.77 -47.11
N ARG A 582 -5.37 24.84 -46.82
CA ARG A 582 -4.09 24.71 -47.56
C ARG A 582 -4.34 24.39 -49.04
N ALA A 583 -5.11 23.35 -49.33
CA ALA A 583 -5.46 22.99 -50.70
C ALA A 583 -6.12 24.15 -51.46
N ARG A 584 -6.97 24.95 -50.79
CA ARG A 584 -7.57 26.15 -51.36
C ARG A 584 -6.53 27.24 -51.64
N ARG A 585 -5.56 27.47 -50.74
CA ARG A 585 -4.45 28.41 -50.98
C ARG A 585 -3.58 27.94 -52.14
N ASP A 586 -3.26 26.65 -52.20
CA ASP A 586 -2.46 26.04 -53.26
C ASP A 586 -3.18 26.15 -54.62
N LEU A 587 -4.50 25.90 -54.66
CA LEU A 587 -5.34 26.13 -55.84
C LEU A 587 -5.39 27.60 -56.26
N VAL A 588 -5.53 28.53 -55.32
CA VAL A 588 -5.50 29.97 -55.61
C VAL A 588 -4.14 30.40 -56.14
N ALA A 589 -3.04 29.85 -55.60
CA ALA A 589 -1.70 30.11 -56.11
C ALA A 589 -1.52 29.54 -57.55
N ALA A 590 -2.05 28.35 -57.82
CA ALA A 590 -2.03 27.74 -59.15
C ALA A 590 -2.89 28.52 -60.16
N LEU A 591 -4.03 29.05 -59.75
CA LEU A 591 -4.93 29.85 -60.60
C LEU A 591 -4.48 31.32 -60.72
N GLY A 592 -3.66 31.82 -59.80
CA GLY A 592 -3.09 33.17 -59.83
C GLY A 592 -2.00 33.37 -60.89
N GLY A 593 -1.48 32.28 -61.46
CA GLY A 593 -0.59 32.29 -62.62
C GLY A 593 -1.36 32.16 -63.94
N ASN A 594 -1.88 33.27 -64.46
CA ASN A 594 -2.37 33.40 -65.84
C ASN A 594 -1.20 33.19 -66.86
N SER A 595 -1.38 32.69 -68.08
CA SER A 595 -2.59 32.59 -68.91
C SER A 595 -2.43 31.64 -70.12
N GLU A 596 -3.56 31.00 -70.47
CA GLU A 596 -4.00 30.37 -71.74
C GLU A 596 -4.27 28.84 -71.66
N PRO A 597 -5.51 28.38 -71.95
CA PRO A 597 -5.86 26.97 -71.85
C PRO A 597 -5.28 26.24 -73.07
N SER A 598 -4.26 25.43 -72.85
CA SER A 598 -3.79 24.53 -73.89
C SER A 598 -4.91 23.56 -74.24
N SER A 599 -5.13 23.24 -75.52
CA SER A 599 -6.17 22.28 -75.93
C SER A 599 -5.95 20.85 -75.40
N LEU A 600 -4.82 20.58 -74.74
CA LEU A 600 -4.57 19.37 -73.95
C LEU A 600 -5.33 19.36 -72.61
N ASP A 601 -5.71 20.52 -72.08
CA ASP A 601 -6.39 20.66 -70.78
C ASP A 601 -7.86 20.24 -70.81
N GLN A 602 -8.55 20.21 -71.95
CA GLN A 602 -9.96 19.78 -71.96
C GLN A 602 -10.10 18.27 -71.72
N PHE A 603 -9.17 17.45 -72.21
CA PHE A 603 -9.19 16.01 -71.99
C PHE A 603 -8.76 15.67 -70.55
N ALA A 604 -7.71 16.33 -70.06
CA ALA A 604 -7.26 16.22 -68.68
C ALA A 604 -8.32 16.76 -67.70
N HIS A 605 -8.96 17.90 -67.96
CA HIS A 605 -10.07 18.39 -67.15
C HIS A 605 -11.29 17.48 -67.22
N ALA A 606 -11.67 16.93 -68.38
CA ALA A 606 -12.78 16.00 -68.47
C ALA A 606 -12.50 14.70 -67.70
N GLU A 607 -11.25 14.24 -67.67
CA GLU A 607 -10.83 13.06 -66.92
C GLU A 607 -10.70 13.34 -65.41
N VAL A 608 -10.20 14.51 -65.03
CA VAL A 608 -10.20 14.99 -63.64
C VAL A 608 -11.63 15.24 -63.16
N SER A 609 -12.52 15.79 -63.98
CA SER A 609 -13.93 15.96 -63.63
C SER A 609 -14.65 14.63 -63.53
N ARG A 610 -14.37 13.66 -64.42
CA ARG A 610 -14.91 12.29 -64.30
C ARG A 610 -14.39 11.58 -63.05
N SER A 611 -13.09 11.69 -62.75
CA SER A 611 -12.52 11.08 -61.55
C SER A 611 -13.03 11.76 -60.28
N LEU A 612 -13.17 13.09 -60.26
CA LEU A 612 -13.77 13.83 -59.16
C LEU A 612 -15.24 13.47 -58.97
N SER A 613 -16.04 13.36 -60.04
CA SER A 613 -17.43 12.91 -59.96
C SER A 613 -17.54 11.46 -59.47
N SER A 614 -16.63 10.58 -59.88
CA SER A 614 -16.55 9.20 -59.40
C SER A 614 -16.17 9.13 -57.91
N VAL A 615 -15.19 9.94 -57.47
CA VAL A 615 -14.80 10.06 -56.06
C VAL A 615 -15.94 10.66 -55.22
N CYS A 616 -16.66 11.65 -55.74
CA CYS A 616 -17.83 12.22 -55.07
C CYS A 616 -18.98 11.21 -54.98
N ALA A 617 -19.23 10.42 -56.03
CA ALA A 617 -20.25 9.37 -56.03
C ALA A 617 -19.91 8.25 -55.03
N THR A 618 -18.68 7.74 -55.07
CA THR A 618 -18.21 6.72 -54.11
C THR A 618 -18.20 7.27 -52.67
N SER A 619 -17.81 8.52 -52.46
CA SER A 619 -17.93 9.19 -51.16
C SER A 619 -19.39 9.26 -50.71
N ALA A 620 -20.31 9.68 -51.58
CA ALA A 620 -21.74 9.71 -51.27
C ALA A 620 -22.29 8.32 -50.91
N ASP A 621 -21.89 7.27 -51.63
CA ASP A 621 -22.26 5.88 -51.35
C ASP A 621 -21.68 5.39 -50.02
N THR A 622 -20.43 5.75 -49.69
CA THR A 622 -19.86 5.42 -48.38
C THR A 622 -20.57 6.16 -47.24
N TRP A 623 -21.01 7.41 -47.47
CA TRP A 623 -21.78 8.17 -46.49
C TRP A 623 -23.19 7.62 -46.27
N THR A 624 -23.87 7.15 -47.32
CA THR A 624 -25.17 6.50 -47.17
C THR A 624 -25.03 5.16 -46.46
N ALA A 625 -24.01 4.36 -46.78
CA ALA A 625 -23.67 3.12 -46.08
C ALA A 625 -23.37 3.37 -44.59
N LEU A 626 -22.57 4.40 -44.27
CA LEU A 626 -22.27 4.75 -42.89
C LEU A 626 -23.52 5.20 -42.11
N ARG A 627 -24.43 5.95 -42.76
CA ARG A 627 -25.72 6.30 -42.14
C ARG A 627 -26.59 5.07 -41.88
N ALA A 628 -26.62 4.11 -42.80
CA ALA A 628 -27.35 2.86 -42.63
C ALA A 628 -26.78 2.03 -41.46
N GLU A 629 -25.45 1.93 -41.36
CA GLU A 629 -24.79 1.25 -40.24
C GLU A 629 -25.04 1.96 -38.91
N ARG A 630 -24.98 3.30 -38.87
CA ARG A 630 -25.32 4.07 -37.66
C ARG A 630 -26.77 3.80 -37.21
N ALA A 631 -27.72 3.76 -38.14
CA ALA A 631 -29.11 3.43 -37.83
C ALA A 631 -29.26 1.98 -37.35
N ARG A 632 -28.47 1.04 -37.89
CA ARG A 632 -28.42 -0.34 -37.41
C ARG A 632 -27.88 -0.43 -35.99
N VAL A 633 -26.79 0.28 -35.69
CA VAL A 633 -26.20 0.33 -34.34
C VAL A 633 -27.20 0.90 -33.34
N LEU A 634 -27.86 2.01 -33.63
CA LEU A 634 -28.87 2.59 -32.73
C LEU A 634 -30.03 1.63 -32.42
N ARG A 635 -30.47 0.84 -33.42
CA ARG A 635 -31.49 -0.20 -33.21
C ARG A 635 -31.00 -1.35 -32.34
N LEU A 636 -29.73 -1.73 -32.49
CA LEU A 636 -29.12 -2.77 -31.64
C LEU A 636 -28.94 -2.26 -30.21
N GLU A 637 -28.51 -1.01 -30.02
CA GLU A 637 -28.41 -0.37 -28.71
C GLU A 637 -29.77 -0.33 -28.01
N SER A 638 -30.85 0.02 -28.72
CA SER A 638 -32.20 -0.01 -28.13
C SER A 638 -32.64 -1.43 -27.76
N ALA A 639 -32.38 -2.42 -28.62
CA ALA A 639 -32.73 -3.82 -28.36
C ALA A 639 -31.96 -4.39 -27.15
N VAL A 640 -30.68 -4.05 -27.00
CA VAL A 640 -29.86 -4.44 -25.84
C VAL A 640 -30.40 -3.80 -24.56
N LEU A 641 -30.80 -2.52 -24.61
CA LEU A 641 -31.41 -1.84 -23.47
C LEU A 641 -32.74 -2.50 -23.06
N GLU A 642 -33.61 -2.82 -24.02
CA GLU A 642 -34.85 -3.55 -23.76
C GLU A 642 -34.60 -4.93 -23.12
N GLN A 643 -33.61 -5.68 -23.62
CA GLN A 643 -33.20 -6.96 -23.01
C GLN A 643 -32.68 -6.78 -21.59
N SER A 644 -31.89 -5.74 -21.32
CA SER A 644 -31.38 -5.47 -19.97
C SER A 644 -32.52 -5.17 -18.97
N LEU A 645 -33.50 -4.36 -19.38
CA LEU A 645 -34.68 -4.06 -18.57
C LEU A 645 -35.55 -5.30 -18.34
N GLN A 646 -35.65 -6.19 -19.33
CA GLN A 646 -36.36 -7.45 -19.20
C GLN A 646 -35.68 -8.39 -18.20
N LEU A 647 -34.35 -8.51 -18.26
CA LEU A 647 -33.57 -9.30 -17.29
C LEU A 647 -33.71 -8.75 -15.86
N GLU A 648 -33.75 -7.42 -15.69
CA GLU A 648 -34.02 -6.82 -14.37
C GLU A 648 -35.41 -7.18 -13.85
N ARG A 649 -36.44 -7.16 -14.71
CA ARG A 649 -37.81 -7.56 -14.33
C ARG A 649 -37.86 -9.04 -13.93
N GLU A 650 -37.23 -9.90 -14.71
CA GLU A 650 -37.12 -11.33 -14.41
C GLU A 650 -36.36 -11.58 -13.11
N GLY A 651 -35.28 -10.83 -12.85
CA GLY A 651 -34.56 -10.86 -11.58
C GLY A 651 -35.43 -10.48 -10.37
N ARG A 652 -36.29 -9.46 -10.51
CA ARG A 652 -37.27 -9.10 -9.47
C ARG A 652 -38.32 -10.19 -9.24
N VAL A 653 -38.83 -10.82 -10.31
CA VAL A 653 -39.78 -11.93 -10.19
C VAL A 653 -39.12 -13.13 -9.51
N ARG A 654 -37.88 -13.45 -9.89
CA ARG A 654 -37.11 -14.56 -9.29
C ARG A 654 -36.91 -14.35 -7.79
N THR A 655 -36.49 -13.16 -7.37
CA THR A 655 -36.31 -12.86 -5.94
C THR A 655 -37.63 -12.91 -5.16
N GLN A 656 -38.75 -12.45 -5.75
CA GLN A 656 -40.08 -12.60 -5.15
C GLN A 656 -40.51 -14.07 -5.01
N LEU A 657 -40.23 -14.90 -6.02
CA LEU A 657 -40.53 -16.33 -5.98
C LEU A 657 -39.66 -17.07 -4.97
N GLU A 658 -38.37 -16.74 -4.89
CA GLU A 658 -37.45 -17.28 -3.88
C GLU A 658 -37.91 -16.91 -2.46
N TRP A 659 -38.38 -15.67 -2.25
CA TRP A 659 -38.95 -15.25 -0.97
C TRP A 659 -40.23 -16.00 -0.63
N ARG A 660 -41.17 -16.15 -1.58
CA ARG A 660 -42.39 -16.95 -1.39
C ARG A 660 -42.06 -18.42 -1.10
N ARG A 661 -41.10 -19.00 -1.81
CA ARG A 661 -40.61 -20.35 -1.56
C ARG A 661 -40.08 -20.48 -0.13
N ALA A 662 -39.25 -19.55 0.34
CA ALA A 662 -38.72 -19.57 1.70
C ALA A 662 -39.82 -19.47 2.77
N ILE A 663 -40.89 -18.69 2.53
CA ILE A 663 -42.05 -18.63 3.42
C ILE A 663 -42.79 -19.96 3.43
N LEU A 664 -43.08 -20.52 2.27
CA LEU A 664 -43.77 -21.80 2.15
C LEU A 664 -42.95 -22.93 2.78
N GLU A 665 -41.62 -22.93 2.64
CA GLU A 665 -40.75 -23.89 3.33
C GLU A 665 -40.84 -23.76 4.86
N ARG A 666 -40.86 -22.52 5.38
CA ARG A 666 -41.06 -22.28 6.82
C ARG A 666 -42.47 -22.68 7.30
N GLU A 667 -43.49 -22.47 6.49
CA GLU A 667 -44.86 -22.89 6.79
C GLU A 667 -45.01 -24.41 6.75
N MET A 668 -44.41 -25.08 5.77
CA MET A 668 -44.35 -26.54 5.70
C MET A 668 -43.62 -27.15 6.89
N LEU A 669 -42.51 -26.55 7.33
CA LEU A 669 -41.82 -26.95 8.55
C LEU A 669 -42.71 -26.79 9.79
N ARG A 670 -43.41 -25.65 9.92
CA ARG A 670 -44.39 -25.43 10.99
C ARG A 670 -45.55 -26.44 10.95
N ALA A 671 -46.12 -26.68 9.77
CA ALA A 671 -47.21 -27.64 9.58
C ALA A 671 -46.77 -29.09 9.88
N ARG A 672 -45.54 -29.48 9.52
CA ARG A 672 -44.97 -30.77 9.93
C ARG A 672 -44.82 -30.89 11.44
N HIS A 673 -44.40 -29.82 12.12
CA HIS A 673 -44.37 -29.79 13.58
C HIS A 673 -45.76 -29.87 14.20
N SER A 674 -46.77 -29.19 13.63
CA SER A 674 -48.16 -29.27 14.07
C SER A 674 -48.79 -30.65 13.84
N ALA A 675 -48.61 -31.26 12.66
CA ALA A 675 -49.11 -32.60 12.36
C ALA A 675 -48.42 -33.68 13.22
N SER A 676 -47.13 -33.51 13.52
CA SER A 676 -46.42 -34.36 14.48
C SER A 676 -46.99 -34.22 15.91
N MET A 677 -47.48 -33.02 16.27
CA MET A 677 -48.11 -32.76 17.57
C MET A 677 -49.53 -33.35 17.63
N GLU A 678 -50.31 -33.24 16.57
CA GLU A 678 -51.65 -33.84 16.44
C GLU A 678 -51.61 -35.37 16.46
N HIS A 679 -50.64 -35.99 15.78
CA HIS A 679 -50.41 -37.44 15.87
C HIS A 679 -50.04 -37.88 17.29
N TRP A 680 -49.33 -37.04 18.05
CA TRP A 680 -48.99 -37.32 19.44
C TRP A 680 -50.19 -37.18 20.39
N VAL A 681 -51.09 -36.23 20.12
CA VAL A 681 -52.34 -36.03 20.87
C VAL A 681 -53.37 -37.12 20.56
N MET A 682 -53.49 -37.55 19.29
CA MET A 682 -54.36 -38.66 18.90
C MET A 682 -53.89 -40.02 19.45
N SER A 683 -52.58 -40.22 19.62
CA SER A 683 -52.03 -41.46 20.22
C SER A 683 -52.32 -41.61 21.72
N LYS A 684 -52.78 -40.55 22.42
CA LYS A 684 -53.05 -40.58 23.87
C LYS A 684 -54.53 -40.74 24.25
N ASN A 685 -55.47 -40.66 23.30
CA ASN A 685 -56.90 -40.81 23.57
C ASN A 685 -57.53 -41.90 22.67
N PRO A 686 -57.56 -43.18 23.09
CA PRO A 686 -58.14 -44.28 22.32
C PRO A 686 -59.67 -44.21 22.16
N SER A 687 -60.35 -43.26 22.79
CA SER A 687 -61.82 -43.19 22.85
C SER A 687 -62.49 -42.43 21.70
N LEU A 688 -61.73 -41.87 20.76
CA LEU A 688 -62.29 -41.09 19.64
C LEU A 688 -62.26 -41.81 18.28
N ILE A 689 -61.83 -43.08 18.24
CA ILE A 689 -61.70 -43.84 16.98
C ILE A 689 -62.99 -44.61 16.62
N GLN A 690 -63.99 -44.67 17.49
CA GLN A 690 -65.18 -45.49 17.28
C GLN A 690 -66.35 -44.81 16.52
N ASP A 691 -66.32 -43.50 16.29
CA ASP A 691 -67.51 -42.78 15.76
C ASP A 691 -67.41 -42.30 14.29
N ILE A 692 -66.35 -42.63 13.53
CA ILE A 692 -66.17 -42.09 12.16
C ILE A 692 -66.37 -43.13 11.04
N LEU A 693 -66.72 -44.39 11.37
CA LEU A 693 -67.00 -45.43 10.35
C LEU A 693 -68.48 -45.74 10.12
N TRP A 694 -69.38 -44.89 10.61
CA TRP A 694 -70.81 -44.95 10.32
C TRP A 694 -71.37 -43.58 9.93
N ASN A 695 -71.10 -43.15 8.69
CA ASN A 695 -72.09 -42.53 7.80
C ASN A 695 -71.46 -42.14 6.45
N LYS A 696 -72.16 -42.57 5.39
CA LYS A 696 -72.12 -42.22 3.96
C LYS A 696 -71.15 -41.13 3.47
#